data_AF-B8CSF0-F1
#
_entry.id   AF-B8CSF0-F1
#
_cell.length_a   1.000
_cell.length_b   1.000
_cell.length_c   1.000
_cell.angle_alpha   90.00
_cell.angle_beta   90.00
_cell.angle_gamma   90.00
#
_symmetry.space_group_name_H-M   'P 1'
#
loop_
_entity.id
_entity.type
_entity.pdbx_description
1 polymer ?
#
loop_
_entity_poly.entity_id
_entity_poly.type
_entity_poly.pdbx_seq_one_letter_code
_entity_poly.pdbx_strand_id
1 'polypeptide(L)'
;MSKPQPLNHTREQITTLDNDLLALLAKRRELSLDVARSKEVDIRPIRDTIREKELLARLVKQGREQGLDAHYVISLYQSIIEDSVLNQQAYLHGRANPQTQQQQYCVAYLGARGSYSYLAASRYCDRRQVEMQDLGCQSFDEIVQAVESGHADYGFLPIENTSSGSINEVYDVLQHTSLAIVGETTIEVGHCLLAKSGTNINDVKTVYAHPQPISQCSRYLSQHGNFKLEYCSSSAEAMDMVCNAQDNSVAAIGSSEGGALYQLEAIESGLANQKINQSRFIVVARKAVDVPEQLPAKCTLIMATGQKPGALVEALLVLKARNLNMSKLESRPIPGTPWEEMFYLDIDANLSSEPMQAALKELERTTRFIKVLGCYPCETVNPTQLTNSQLMIEPSTSKVSTVPSTTSTKEKRYSKEYKIQATEIVCGQLNIGNNHLAAIAQVHLPFETTEFEQRAKTLKEAGFQAVVIQGLSQQSELLVSLSQFKKTLDQFGLVCILMVEHETDLAVTAQIADAIILSGTQMYNQAILTQLGSLLLPVIIERNTMASIDDLLDAAEVVLSQGNQQLALCESGVSTLNNSGKPSLDLAALVQLKTASHLPVLVNPSYAVETEQLAGFSTAIKQLGGDGIVVNIASVEQAGNSEEQKTLLNDLLNNLYR
;
A
#
# COMPACT_ATOMS: atom_id res chain seq x y z
N MET A 1 -2.73 -54.65 -7.17
CA MET A 1 -3.14 -53.61 -6.20
C MET A 1 -2.79 -54.11 -4.81
N SER A 2 -1.74 -53.56 -4.19
CA SER A 2 -1.36 -53.90 -2.80
C SER A 2 -2.39 -53.30 -1.85
N LYS A 3 -2.80 -54.05 -0.81
CA LYS A 3 -3.69 -53.51 0.24
C LYS A 3 -3.04 -52.26 0.88
N PRO A 4 -3.79 -51.17 1.08
CA PRO A 4 -3.27 -49.98 1.77
C PRO A 4 -2.86 -50.35 3.20
N GLN A 5 -1.74 -49.79 3.67
CA GLN A 5 -1.26 -50.00 5.03
C GLN A 5 -2.29 -49.51 6.08
N PRO A 6 -2.34 -50.14 7.27
CA PRO A 6 -3.26 -49.73 8.32
C PRO A 6 -2.96 -48.29 8.79
N LEU A 7 -4.01 -47.46 8.82
CA LEU A 7 -4.00 -46.02 9.08
C LEU A 7 -3.14 -45.60 10.30
N ASN A 8 -3.15 -46.40 11.37
CA ASN A 8 -2.42 -46.09 12.60
C ASN A 8 -0.90 -46.16 12.42
N HIS A 9 -0.40 -47.08 11.59
CA HIS A 9 1.04 -47.21 11.36
C HIS A 9 1.60 -46.03 10.58
N THR A 10 0.86 -45.54 9.57
CA THR A 10 1.23 -44.33 8.82
C THR A 10 1.21 -43.08 9.72
N ARG A 11 0.26 -42.99 10.66
CA ARG A 11 0.22 -41.88 11.64
C ARG A 11 1.43 -41.87 12.57
N GLU A 12 1.84 -43.04 13.08
CA GLU A 12 3.04 -43.15 13.92
C GLU A 12 4.32 -42.76 13.17
N GLN A 13 4.42 -43.12 11.88
CA GLN A 13 5.53 -42.70 11.03
C GLN A 13 5.55 -41.18 10.83
N ILE A 14 4.39 -40.54 10.62
CA ILE A 14 4.28 -39.07 10.52
C ILE A 14 4.72 -38.42 11.84
N THR A 15 4.22 -38.89 12.98
CA THR A 15 4.61 -38.35 14.29
C THR A 15 6.12 -38.47 14.56
N THR A 16 6.75 -39.57 14.12
CA THR A 16 8.21 -39.73 14.24
C THR A 16 8.95 -38.71 13.36
N LEU A 17 8.50 -38.52 12.12
CA LEU A 17 9.06 -37.53 11.21
C LEU A 17 8.92 -36.09 11.74
N ASP A 18 7.77 -35.77 12.35
CA ASP A 18 7.52 -34.46 12.95
C ASP A 18 8.50 -34.17 14.09
N ASN A 19 8.80 -35.17 14.93
CA ASN A 19 9.80 -35.04 16.00
C ASN A 19 11.22 -34.79 15.45
N ASP A 20 11.59 -35.48 14.37
CA ASP A 20 12.89 -35.29 13.72
C ASP A 20 13.01 -33.88 13.10
N LEU A 21 11.94 -33.37 12.48
CA LEU A 21 11.89 -32.01 11.95
C LEU A 21 12.07 -30.96 13.06
N LEU A 22 11.40 -31.14 14.21
CA LEU A 22 11.56 -30.25 15.36
C LEU A 22 13.01 -30.24 15.87
N ALA A 23 13.65 -31.41 15.95
CA ALA A 23 15.06 -31.52 16.37
C ALA A 23 16.01 -30.82 15.38
N LEU A 24 15.77 -30.94 14.07
CA LEU A 24 16.57 -30.26 13.03
C LEU A 24 16.38 -28.74 13.06
N LEU A 25 15.16 -28.25 13.27
CA LEU A 25 14.88 -26.83 13.41
C LEU A 25 15.56 -26.24 14.65
N ALA A 26 15.52 -26.94 15.79
CA ALA A 26 16.23 -26.53 17.00
C ALA A 26 17.75 -26.43 16.76
N LYS A 27 18.35 -27.44 16.13
CA LYS A 27 19.79 -27.41 15.79
C LYS A 27 20.14 -26.26 14.83
N ARG A 28 19.28 -25.97 13.85
CA ARG A 28 19.46 -24.82 12.95
C ARG A 28 19.42 -23.49 13.71
N ARG A 29 18.54 -23.38 14.70
CA ARG A 29 18.44 -22.20 15.57
C ARG A 29 19.74 -21.97 16.36
N GLU A 30 20.37 -23.02 16.87
CA GLU A 30 21.69 -22.92 17.52
C GLU A 30 22.77 -22.40 16.56
N LEU A 31 22.84 -22.95 15.34
CA LEU A 31 23.79 -22.51 14.31
C LEU A 31 23.57 -21.05 13.89
N SER A 32 22.32 -20.58 13.89
CA SER A 32 21.99 -19.17 13.63
C SER A 32 22.61 -18.24 14.67
N LEU A 33 22.64 -18.64 15.94
CA LEU A 33 23.28 -17.88 17.01
C LEU A 33 24.81 -17.86 16.85
N ASP A 34 25.42 -18.96 16.40
CA ASP A 34 26.84 -18.97 16.06
C ASP A 34 27.18 -18.03 14.90
N VAL A 35 26.29 -17.89 13.92
CA VAL A 35 26.43 -16.87 12.87
C VAL A 35 26.39 -15.45 13.45
N ALA A 36 25.49 -15.16 14.40
CA ALA A 36 25.49 -13.87 15.08
C ALA A 36 26.79 -13.62 15.85
N ARG A 37 27.32 -14.63 16.57
CA ARG A 37 28.63 -14.54 17.24
C ARG A 37 29.77 -14.23 16.27
N SER A 38 29.74 -14.81 15.07
CA SER A 38 30.74 -14.52 14.04
C SER A 38 30.60 -13.10 13.46
N LYS A 39 29.36 -12.61 13.26
CA LYS A 39 29.08 -11.25 12.76
C LYS A 39 29.33 -10.14 13.79
N GLU A 40 29.43 -10.51 15.07
CA GLU A 40 29.89 -9.62 16.14
C GLU A 40 31.37 -9.27 15.96
N VAL A 41 32.18 -10.24 15.52
CA VAL A 41 33.63 -10.05 15.30
C VAL A 41 33.91 -9.40 13.94
N ASP A 42 33.20 -9.82 12.88
CA ASP A 42 33.27 -9.24 11.54
C ASP A 42 31.98 -8.47 11.25
N ILE A 43 32.03 -7.14 11.39
CA ILE A 43 30.87 -6.23 11.32
C ILE A 43 30.21 -6.33 9.95
N ARG A 44 29.13 -7.11 9.88
CA ARG A 44 28.31 -7.30 8.67
C ARG A 44 26.83 -7.22 9.01
N PRO A 45 25.97 -6.81 8.05
CA PRO A 45 24.52 -6.81 8.24
C PRO A 45 24.01 -8.18 8.67
N ILE A 46 23.05 -8.22 9.61
CA ILE A 46 22.42 -9.48 10.02
C ILE A 46 21.68 -10.12 8.85
N ARG A 47 20.95 -9.31 8.08
CA ARG A 47 20.22 -9.76 6.91
C ARG A 47 21.08 -9.55 5.66
N ASP A 48 21.37 -10.64 4.96
CA ASP A 48 22.09 -10.63 3.69
C ASP A 48 21.11 -11.02 2.58
N THR A 49 20.52 -10.01 1.94
CA THR A 49 19.46 -10.21 0.96
C THR A 49 19.93 -10.97 -0.28
N ILE A 50 21.21 -10.83 -0.65
CA ILE A 50 21.80 -11.55 -1.79
C ILE A 50 21.91 -13.04 -1.43
N ARG A 51 22.51 -13.34 -0.28
CA ARG A 51 22.66 -14.72 0.20
C ARG A 51 21.31 -15.40 0.47
N GLU A 52 20.31 -14.66 0.96
CA GLU A 52 18.94 -15.15 1.13
C GLU A 52 18.30 -15.53 -0.21
N LYS A 53 18.42 -14.69 -1.25
CA LYS A 53 17.92 -15.02 -2.59
C LYS A 53 18.58 -16.28 -3.15
N GLU A 54 19.90 -16.40 -3.02
CA GLU A 54 20.64 -17.58 -3.45
C GLU A 54 20.24 -18.85 -2.70
N LEU A 55 20.01 -18.74 -1.38
CA LEU A 55 19.55 -19.84 -0.55
C LEU A 55 18.16 -20.31 -0.96
N LEU A 56 17.19 -19.39 -1.08
CA LEU A 56 15.82 -19.73 -1.46
C LEU A 56 15.77 -20.34 -2.87
N ALA A 57 16.51 -19.78 -3.85
CA ALA A 57 16.58 -20.35 -5.19
C ALA A 57 17.13 -21.79 -5.19
N ARG A 58 18.17 -22.06 -4.39
CA ARG A 58 18.74 -23.41 -4.22
C ARG A 58 17.74 -24.37 -3.58
N LEU A 59 17.03 -23.93 -2.55
CA LEU A 59 16.05 -24.74 -1.82
C LEU A 59 14.81 -25.04 -2.68
N VAL A 60 14.35 -24.08 -3.49
CA VAL A 60 13.28 -24.32 -4.47
C VAL A 60 13.68 -25.41 -5.45
N LYS A 61 14.91 -25.36 -5.98
CA LYS A 61 15.41 -26.41 -6.89
C LYS A 61 15.41 -27.79 -6.21
N GLN A 62 15.97 -27.89 -5.00
CA GLN A 62 16.03 -29.16 -4.24
C GLN A 62 14.65 -29.67 -3.83
N GLY A 63 13.75 -28.78 -3.38
CA GLY A 63 12.39 -29.12 -3.00
C GLY A 63 11.59 -29.68 -4.17
N ARG A 64 11.76 -29.10 -5.36
CA ARG A 64 11.12 -29.61 -6.58
C ARG A 64 11.64 -30.99 -6.99
N GLU A 65 12.94 -31.28 -6.83
CA GLU A 65 13.50 -32.63 -7.06
C GLU A 65 12.86 -33.69 -6.14
N GLN A 66 12.33 -33.28 -4.99
CA GLN A 66 11.62 -34.11 -4.01
C GLN A 66 10.09 -34.08 -4.16
N GLY A 67 9.56 -33.38 -5.18
CA GLY A 67 8.11 -33.26 -5.43
C GLY A 67 7.37 -32.22 -4.59
N LEU A 68 8.07 -31.29 -3.95
CA LEU A 68 7.47 -30.19 -3.20
C LEU A 68 7.19 -28.96 -4.09
N ASP A 69 6.07 -28.29 -3.83
CA ASP A 69 5.70 -27.05 -4.51
C ASP A 69 6.64 -25.89 -4.14
N ALA A 70 6.92 -25.01 -5.10
CA ALA A 70 7.86 -23.90 -4.92
C ALA A 70 7.33 -22.84 -3.93
N HIS A 71 6.04 -22.49 -4.01
CA HIS A 71 5.44 -21.53 -3.09
C HIS A 71 5.44 -22.07 -1.66
N TYR A 72 5.16 -23.36 -1.51
CA TYR A 72 5.24 -24.04 -0.21
C TYR A 72 6.66 -23.99 0.38
N VAL A 73 7.69 -24.35 -0.40
CA VAL A 73 9.10 -24.30 0.05
C VAL A 73 9.51 -22.87 0.41
N ILE A 74 9.12 -21.89 -0.39
CA ILE A 74 9.46 -20.48 -0.12
C ILE A 74 8.80 -19.99 1.16
N SER A 75 7.50 -20.20 1.31
CA SER A 75 6.78 -19.78 2.52
C SER A 75 7.39 -20.40 3.77
N LEU A 76 7.66 -21.72 3.75
CA LEU A 76 8.27 -22.43 4.87
C LEU A 76 9.66 -21.88 5.22
N TYR A 77 10.53 -21.74 4.22
CA TYR A 77 11.91 -21.32 4.47
C TYR A 77 12.03 -19.82 4.73
N GLN A 78 11.11 -18.98 4.25
CA GLN A 78 11.01 -17.58 4.66
C GLN A 78 10.70 -17.48 6.15
N SER A 79 9.70 -18.21 6.66
CA SER A 79 9.40 -18.24 8.09
C SER A 79 10.57 -18.74 8.93
N ILE A 80 11.29 -19.75 8.45
CA ILE A 80 12.49 -20.29 9.11
C ILE A 80 13.66 -19.28 9.10
N ILE A 81 13.83 -18.50 8.02
CA ILE A 81 14.85 -17.44 7.94
C ILE A 81 14.46 -16.26 8.84
N GLU A 82 13.20 -15.87 8.86
CA GLU A 82 12.66 -14.82 9.72
C GLU A 82 12.90 -15.15 11.20
N ASP A 83 12.56 -16.36 11.66
CA ASP A 83 12.88 -16.82 13.02
C ASP A 83 14.39 -16.71 13.32
N SER A 84 15.24 -17.05 12.35
CA SER A 84 16.69 -16.96 12.51
C SER A 84 17.20 -15.52 12.64
N VAL A 85 16.69 -14.62 11.80
CA VAL A 85 17.04 -13.19 11.85
C VAL A 85 16.57 -12.61 13.19
N LEU A 86 15.33 -12.88 13.61
CA LEU A 86 14.78 -12.42 14.88
C LEU A 86 15.63 -12.91 16.08
N ASN A 87 16.02 -14.19 16.09
CA ASN A 87 16.89 -14.73 17.13
C ASN A 87 18.28 -14.07 17.15
N GLN A 88 18.88 -13.78 15.99
CA GLN A 88 20.17 -13.07 15.90
C GLN A 88 20.05 -11.62 16.38
N GLN A 89 18.96 -10.92 16.01
CA GLN A 89 18.66 -9.57 16.46
C GLN A 89 18.50 -9.52 17.98
N ALA A 90 17.70 -10.44 18.54
CA ALA A 90 17.48 -10.53 19.99
C ALA A 90 18.79 -10.77 20.75
N TYR A 91 19.67 -11.64 20.23
CA TYR A 91 20.98 -11.91 20.83
C TYR A 91 21.88 -10.66 20.84
N LEU A 92 22.03 -9.98 19.70
CA LEU A 92 22.88 -8.78 19.61
C LEU A 92 22.32 -7.61 20.43
N HIS A 93 21.01 -7.41 20.39
CA HIS A 93 20.33 -6.41 21.21
C HIS A 93 20.52 -6.66 22.71
N GLY A 94 20.38 -7.92 23.14
CA GLY A 94 20.60 -8.32 24.54
C GLY A 94 22.04 -8.07 25.00
N ARG A 95 23.02 -8.29 24.13
CA ARG A 95 24.44 -8.02 24.45
C ARG A 95 24.81 -6.55 24.44
N ALA A 96 24.19 -5.74 23.57
CA ALA A 96 24.34 -4.30 23.60
C ALA A 96 23.71 -3.68 24.87
N ASN A 97 22.66 -4.31 25.40
CA ASN A 97 21.89 -3.81 26.54
C ASN A 97 21.83 -4.83 27.71
N PRO A 98 22.99 -5.23 28.30
CA PRO A 98 23.04 -6.33 29.28
C PRO A 98 22.37 -5.97 30.61
N GLN A 99 22.24 -4.68 30.93
CA GLN A 99 21.60 -4.20 32.16
C GLN A 99 20.08 -4.23 32.10
N THR A 100 19.50 -4.45 30.91
CA THR A 100 18.06 -4.33 30.68
C THR A 100 17.38 -5.69 30.60
N GLN A 101 18.12 -6.81 30.50
CA GLN A 101 17.57 -8.17 30.41
C GLN A 101 16.93 -8.62 31.73
N GLN A 102 15.61 -8.64 31.78
CA GLN A 102 14.82 -9.23 32.86
C GLN A 102 14.02 -10.40 32.29
N GLN A 103 13.74 -11.41 33.13
CA GLN A 103 12.92 -12.56 32.73
C GLN A 103 11.42 -12.22 32.64
N GLN A 104 11.02 -11.10 33.23
CA GLN A 104 9.66 -10.61 33.27
C GLN A 104 9.68 -9.09 33.16
N TYR A 105 8.77 -8.51 32.38
CA TYR A 105 8.57 -7.05 32.29
C TYR A 105 7.14 -6.68 32.63
N CYS A 106 6.97 -5.59 33.37
CA CYS A 106 5.68 -4.95 33.54
C CYS A 106 5.40 -4.03 32.35
N VAL A 107 4.28 -4.25 31.65
CA VAL A 107 3.96 -3.57 30.39
C VAL A 107 2.63 -2.83 30.52
N ALA A 108 2.70 -1.50 30.45
CA ALA A 108 1.56 -0.60 30.44
C ALA A 108 0.98 -0.44 29.03
N TYR A 109 -0.34 -0.57 28.88
CA TYR A 109 -1.05 -0.39 27.60
C TYR A 109 -2.47 0.15 27.82
N LEU A 110 -3.10 0.64 26.75
CA LEU A 110 -4.44 1.21 26.83
C LEU A 110 -5.53 0.12 26.85
N GLY A 111 -6.41 0.20 27.84
CA GLY A 111 -7.59 -0.65 27.99
C GLY A 111 -7.32 -1.97 28.72
N ALA A 112 -8.24 -2.93 28.57
CA ALA A 112 -8.17 -4.22 29.23
C ALA A 112 -7.62 -5.33 28.32
N ARG A 113 -7.47 -6.54 28.87
CA ARG A 113 -7.05 -7.74 28.11
C ARG A 113 -7.97 -7.96 26.90
N GLY A 114 -7.40 -8.44 25.79
CA GLY A 114 -8.11 -8.60 24.53
C GLY A 114 -8.28 -7.33 23.70
N SER A 115 -7.90 -6.14 24.21
CA SER A 115 -7.73 -4.97 23.37
C SER A 115 -6.61 -5.18 22.35
N TYR A 116 -6.64 -4.44 21.24
CA TYR A 116 -5.54 -4.45 20.27
C TYR A 116 -4.20 -4.03 20.89
N SER A 117 -4.21 -3.15 21.90
CA SER A 117 -2.99 -2.73 22.61
C SER A 117 -2.39 -3.88 23.44
N TYR A 118 -3.24 -4.66 24.11
CA TYR A 118 -2.81 -5.88 24.81
C TYR A 118 -2.19 -6.91 23.84
N LEU A 119 -2.83 -7.15 22.70
CA LEU A 119 -2.34 -8.11 21.70
C LEU A 119 -1.00 -7.67 21.11
N ALA A 120 -0.82 -6.37 20.84
CA ALA A 120 0.46 -5.81 20.41
C ALA A 120 1.56 -6.02 21.46
N ALA A 121 1.25 -5.74 22.74
CA ALA A 121 2.17 -5.92 23.84
C ALA A 121 2.57 -7.40 24.04
N SER A 122 1.59 -8.32 24.04
CA SER A 122 1.82 -9.76 24.16
C SER A 122 2.75 -10.25 23.05
N ARG A 123 2.41 -9.97 21.78
CA ARG A 123 3.22 -10.40 20.63
C ARG A 123 4.64 -9.87 20.68
N TYR A 124 4.82 -8.63 21.13
CA TYR A 124 6.16 -8.03 21.29
C TYR A 124 7.00 -8.75 22.36
N CYS A 125 6.38 -9.17 23.47
CA CYS A 125 7.04 -9.91 24.55
C CYS A 125 7.30 -11.38 24.15
N ASP A 126 6.33 -12.05 23.54
CA ASP A 126 6.42 -13.43 23.05
C ASP A 126 7.60 -13.58 22.07
N ARG A 127 7.74 -12.62 21.13
CA ARG A 127 8.85 -12.55 20.18
C ARG A 127 10.22 -12.46 20.85
N ARG A 128 10.31 -11.83 22.01
CA ARG A 128 11.56 -11.70 22.79
C ARG A 128 11.74 -12.80 23.82
N GLN A 129 10.78 -13.73 23.91
CA GLN A 129 10.76 -14.81 24.89
C GLN A 129 10.82 -14.29 26.34
N VAL A 130 10.08 -13.21 26.62
CA VAL A 130 9.99 -12.62 27.95
C VAL A 130 8.56 -12.67 28.46
N GLU A 131 8.40 -12.95 29.76
CA GLU A 131 7.10 -12.99 30.39
C GLU A 131 6.54 -11.57 30.56
N MET A 132 5.31 -11.35 30.10
CA MET A 132 4.61 -10.07 30.25
C MET A 132 3.77 -10.08 31.52
N GLN A 133 4.01 -9.12 32.41
CA GLN A 133 3.06 -8.70 33.42
C GLN A 133 2.24 -7.54 32.87
N ASP A 134 0.94 -7.75 32.68
CA ASP A 134 0.05 -6.77 32.08
C ASP A 134 -0.40 -5.67 33.07
N LEU A 135 -0.33 -4.41 32.62
CA LEU A 135 -0.87 -3.26 33.33
C LEU A 135 -1.79 -2.48 32.37
N GLY A 136 -3.11 -2.68 32.51
CA GLY A 136 -4.11 -1.95 31.74
C GLY A 136 -4.35 -0.55 32.31
N CYS A 137 -4.18 0.48 31.48
CA CYS A 137 -4.37 1.89 31.82
C CYS A 137 -5.61 2.46 31.11
N GLN A 138 -6.17 3.54 31.65
CA GLN A 138 -7.37 4.21 31.12
C GLN A 138 -7.03 5.36 30.16
N SER A 139 -5.81 5.90 30.20
CA SER A 139 -5.36 6.96 29.30
C SER A 139 -3.89 6.82 28.91
N PHE A 140 -3.48 7.52 27.85
CA PHE A 140 -2.07 7.56 27.43
C PHE A 140 -1.17 8.26 28.46
N ASP A 141 -1.68 9.30 29.14
CA ASP A 141 -0.97 9.94 30.25
C ASP A 141 -0.67 8.96 31.39
N GLU A 142 -1.63 8.09 31.74
CA GLU A 142 -1.43 7.08 32.79
C GLU A 142 -0.35 6.07 32.40
N ILE A 143 -0.30 5.65 31.12
CA ILE A 143 0.76 4.78 30.60
C ILE A 143 2.12 5.44 30.77
N VAL A 144 2.25 6.70 30.34
CA VAL A 144 3.52 7.43 30.43
C VAL A 144 3.92 7.65 31.88
N GLN A 145 2.99 8.03 32.77
CA GLN A 145 3.26 8.17 34.20
C GLN A 145 3.68 6.84 34.85
N ALA A 146 3.03 5.72 34.49
CA ALA A 146 3.38 4.40 35.02
C ALA A 146 4.82 4.01 34.65
N VAL A 147 5.24 4.31 33.41
CA VAL A 147 6.62 4.05 32.97
C VAL A 147 7.60 5.05 33.58
N GLU A 148 7.29 6.34 33.66
CA GLU A 148 8.19 7.34 34.27
C GLU A 148 8.43 7.07 35.76
N SER A 149 7.39 6.64 36.48
CA SER A 149 7.43 6.41 37.93
C SER A 149 8.04 5.09 38.37
N GLY A 150 8.29 4.14 37.46
CA GLY A 150 8.83 2.82 37.85
C GLY A 150 7.81 1.70 37.93
N HIS A 151 6.51 1.98 37.83
CA HIS A 151 5.45 0.97 37.96
C HIS A 151 5.37 0.02 36.75
N ALA A 152 5.75 0.52 35.56
CA ALA A 152 5.91 -0.27 34.35
C ALA A 152 7.33 -0.11 33.80
N ASP A 153 7.84 -1.15 33.13
CA ASP A 153 9.13 -1.12 32.43
C ASP A 153 8.96 -0.59 31.01
N TYR A 154 7.86 -0.98 30.35
CA TYR A 154 7.50 -0.56 29.00
C TYR A 154 6.10 0.03 28.93
N GLY A 155 5.92 1.02 28.06
CA GLY A 155 4.63 1.57 27.67
C GLY A 155 4.37 1.34 26.20
N PHE A 156 3.18 0.86 25.85
CA PHE A 156 2.74 0.69 24.47
C PHE A 156 1.78 1.79 24.08
N LEU A 157 2.18 2.59 23.08
CA LEU A 157 1.39 3.70 22.59
C LEU A 157 1.07 3.50 21.10
N PRO A 158 -0.20 3.43 20.69
CA PRO A 158 -0.59 3.37 19.29
C PRO A 158 -0.38 4.75 18.66
N ILE A 159 0.49 4.85 17.65
CA ILE A 159 0.85 6.15 17.07
C ILE A 159 0.10 6.46 15.77
N GLU A 160 -0.24 5.43 15.01
CA GLU A 160 -0.99 5.56 13.76
C GLU A 160 -1.78 4.30 13.43
N ASN A 161 -2.87 4.48 12.71
CA ASN A 161 -3.69 3.42 12.13
C ASN A 161 -3.94 3.71 10.65
N THR A 162 -3.83 2.72 9.78
CA THR A 162 -3.99 2.92 8.33
C THR A 162 -5.40 3.35 7.91
N SER A 163 -6.41 3.09 8.75
CA SER A 163 -7.80 3.48 8.50
C SER A 163 -8.14 4.86 9.10
N SER A 164 -7.66 5.15 10.31
CA SER A 164 -8.04 6.35 11.07
C SER A 164 -6.96 7.44 11.15
N GLY A 165 -5.78 7.19 10.59
CA GLY A 165 -4.65 8.12 10.58
C GLY A 165 -3.87 8.17 11.89
N SER A 166 -3.21 9.31 12.13
CA SER A 166 -2.37 9.57 13.30
C SER A 166 -3.21 9.73 14.58
N ILE A 167 -2.73 9.16 15.69
CA ILE A 167 -3.39 9.24 17.00
C ILE A 167 -2.82 10.44 17.78
N ASN A 168 -3.48 11.58 17.63
CA ASN A 168 -2.98 12.88 18.10
C ASN A 168 -2.63 12.92 19.60
N GLU A 169 -3.44 12.29 20.45
CA GLU A 169 -3.20 12.27 21.91
C GLU A 169 -1.85 11.66 22.26
N VAL A 170 -1.38 10.65 21.50
CA VAL A 170 -0.07 10.05 21.72
C VAL A 170 1.06 11.02 21.38
N TYR A 171 0.95 11.80 20.29
CA TYR A 171 1.95 12.83 19.98
C TYR A 171 2.01 13.89 21.07
N ASP A 172 0.85 14.31 21.58
CA ASP A 172 0.77 15.36 22.59
C ASP A 172 1.46 14.91 23.90
N VAL A 173 1.28 13.64 24.31
CA VAL A 173 1.99 13.08 25.48
C VAL A 173 3.49 12.91 25.21
N LEU A 174 3.90 12.52 24.00
CA LEU A 174 5.31 12.38 23.62
C LEU A 174 6.10 13.71 23.65
N GLN A 175 5.43 14.86 23.49
CA GLN A 175 6.09 16.17 23.59
C GLN A 175 6.64 16.44 24.99
N HIS A 176 5.93 15.98 26.03
CA HIS A 176 6.22 16.30 27.43
C HIS A 176 6.98 15.20 28.17
N THR A 177 7.00 13.98 27.64
CA THR A 177 7.62 12.85 28.31
C THR A 177 9.16 12.91 28.33
N SER A 178 9.74 12.33 29.37
CA SER A 178 11.18 12.04 29.49
C SER A 178 11.58 10.67 28.93
N LEU A 179 10.59 9.86 28.51
CA LEU A 179 10.81 8.51 28.03
C LEU A 179 11.48 8.49 26.65
N ALA A 180 12.17 7.38 26.38
CA ALA A 180 12.76 7.08 25.10
C ALA A 180 11.95 6.00 24.35
N ILE A 181 11.82 6.14 23.04
CA ILE A 181 11.27 5.09 22.18
C ILE A 181 12.35 4.03 21.97
N VAL A 182 12.04 2.79 22.36
CA VAL A 182 12.96 1.65 22.37
C VAL A 182 12.54 0.53 21.42
N GLY A 183 11.40 0.68 20.76
CA GLY A 183 10.91 -0.28 19.78
C GLY A 183 9.64 0.20 19.10
N GLU A 184 9.23 -0.55 18.09
CA GLU A 184 7.93 -0.44 17.45
C GLU A 184 7.33 -1.82 17.24
N THR A 185 6.01 -1.89 17.13
CA THR A 185 5.34 -3.08 16.62
C THR A 185 4.10 -2.75 15.79
N THR A 186 3.82 -3.54 14.77
CA THR A 186 2.60 -3.38 13.96
C THR A 186 1.71 -4.60 14.10
N ILE A 187 0.41 -4.35 14.32
CA ILE A 187 -0.60 -5.40 14.36
C ILE A 187 -1.70 -5.15 13.34
N GLU A 188 -2.17 -6.22 12.72
CA GLU A 188 -3.33 -6.20 11.85
C GLU A 188 -4.61 -6.12 12.69
N VAL A 189 -5.48 -5.18 12.32
CA VAL A 189 -6.77 -4.94 12.96
C VAL A 189 -7.84 -5.67 12.16
N GLY A 190 -8.00 -6.96 12.45
CA GLY A 190 -9.08 -7.78 11.91
C GLY A 190 -10.31 -7.70 12.82
N HIS A 191 -11.37 -7.03 12.37
CA HIS A 191 -12.66 -7.03 13.07
C HIS A 191 -13.43 -8.31 12.75
N CYS A 192 -13.86 -9.00 13.81
CA CYS A 192 -14.69 -10.20 13.79
C CYS A 192 -15.98 -9.92 14.56
N LEU A 193 -17.06 -10.58 14.15
CA LEU A 193 -18.28 -10.66 14.96
C LEU A 193 -18.11 -11.81 15.95
N LEU A 194 -18.09 -11.48 17.24
CA LEU A 194 -17.78 -12.40 18.33
C LEU A 194 -19.06 -12.71 19.10
N ALA A 195 -19.36 -13.99 19.28
CA ALA A 195 -20.51 -14.44 20.04
C ALA A 195 -20.15 -15.68 20.88
N LYS A 196 -21.06 -16.13 21.73
CA LYS A 196 -20.86 -17.37 22.48
C LYS A 196 -20.82 -18.58 21.55
N SER A 197 -20.08 -19.60 21.95
CA SER A 197 -19.96 -20.85 21.19
C SER A 197 -21.33 -21.44 20.88
N GLY A 198 -21.56 -21.74 19.60
CA GLY A 198 -22.81 -22.29 19.08
C GLY A 198 -23.91 -21.28 18.73
N THR A 199 -23.69 -19.97 18.90
CA THR A 199 -24.62 -18.93 18.43
C THR A 199 -24.61 -18.83 16.90
N ASN A 200 -25.79 -18.82 16.26
CA ASN A 200 -25.91 -18.57 14.82
C ASN A 200 -26.06 -17.06 14.56
N ILE A 201 -25.54 -16.57 13.44
CA ILE A 201 -25.65 -15.15 13.06
C ILE A 201 -27.10 -14.66 12.97
N ASN A 202 -28.03 -15.52 12.54
CA ASN A 202 -29.45 -15.18 12.43
C ASN A 202 -30.12 -14.92 13.79
N ASP A 203 -29.54 -15.41 14.88
CA ASP A 203 -30.07 -15.24 16.23
C ASP A 203 -29.59 -13.93 16.88
N VAL A 204 -28.59 -13.27 16.29
CA VAL A 204 -28.00 -12.04 16.82
C VAL A 204 -28.93 -10.85 16.59
N LYS A 205 -29.23 -10.14 17.68
CA LYS A 205 -30.08 -8.93 17.70
C LYS A 205 -29.34 -7.69 18.18
N THR A 206 -28.39 -7.84 19.10
CA THR A 206 -27.66 -6.69 19.66
C THR A 206 -26.17 -6.86 19.45
N VAL A 207 -25.51 -5.81 18.96
CA VAL A 207 -24.07 -5.79 18.70
C VAL A 207 -23.42 -4.69 19.54
N TYR A 208 -22.56 -5.10 20.48
CA TYR A 208 -21.75 -4.22 21.32
C TYR A 208 -20.42 -3.89 20.65
N ALA A 209 -20.05 -2.63 20.57
CA ALA A 209 -18.74 -2.23 20.05
C ALA A 209 -18.40 -0.78 20.39
N HIS A 210 -17.10 -0.46 20.33
CA HIS A 210 -16.66 0.93 20.36
C HIS A 210 -17.11 1.66 19.07
N PRO A 211 -17.40 2.99 19.11
CA PRO A 211 -17.85 3.74 17.93
C PRO A 211 -16.93 3.62 16.71
N GLN A 212 -15.61 3.50 16.93
CA GLN A 212 -14.64 3.39 15.84
C GLN A 212 -14.74 2.05 15.07
N PRO A 213 -14.71 0.86 15.71
CA PRO A 213 -15.05 -0.40 15.05
C PRO A 213 -16.40 -0.39 14.34
N ILE A 214 -17.44 0.23 14.91
CA ILE A 214 -18.76 0.35 14.27
C ILE A 214 -18.66 1.14 12.95
N SER A 215 -17.98 2.29 12.97
CA SER A 215 -17.75 3.10 11.77
C SER A 215 -16.95 2.32 10.72
N GLN A 216 -15.90 1.61 11.16
CA GLN A 216 -15.05 0.79 10.30
C GLN A 216 -15.76 -0.45 9.74
N CYS A 217 -16.84 -0.93 10.35
CA CYS A 217 -17.63 -2.08 9.89
C CYS A 217 -19.00 -1.69 9.33
N SER A 218 -19.21 -0.41 9.04
CA SER A 218 -20.53 0.14 8.68
C SER A 218 -21.18 -0.51 7.45
N ARG A 219 -20.40 -0.91 6.43
CA ARG A 219 -20.95 -1.61 5.24
C ARG A 219 -21.54 -2.96 5.62
N TYR A 220 -20.83 -3.72 6.45
CA TYR A 220 -21.30 -5.00 6.95
C TYR A 220 -22.55 -4.83 7.83
N LEU A 221 -22.51 -3.90 8.79
CA LEU A 221 -23.64 -3.64 9.69
C LEU A 221 -24.90 -3.18 8.92
N SER A 222 -24.74 -2.44 7.82
CA SER A 222 -25.87 -2.01 6.98
C SER A 222 -26.59 -3.15 6.24
N GLN A 223 -25.92 -4.28 6.00
CA GLN A 223 -26.52 -5.46 5.37
C GLN A 223 -27.46 -6.20 6.34
N HIS A 224 -27.28 -6.00 7.64
CA HIS A 224 -28.06 -6.64 8.70
C HIS A 224 -28.94 -5.62 9.42
N GLY A 225 -30.05 -5.22 8.78
CA GLY A 225 -31.00 -4.23 9.32
C GLY A 225 -31.69 -4.59 10.65
N ASN A 226 -31.44 -5.79 11.19
CA ASN A 226 -31.99 -6.27 12.45
C ASN A 226 -31.06 -6.02 13.66
N PHE A 227 -29.82 -5.58 13.42
CA PHE A 227 -28.86 -5.35 14.51
C PHE A 227 -29.13 -4.03 15.24
N LYS A 228 -29.33 -4.13 16.54
CA LYS A 228 -29.30 -3.01 17.47
C LYS A 228 -27.85 -2.75 17.88
N LEU A 229 -27.30 -1.60 17.54
CA LEU A 229 -25.94 -1.21 17.91
C LEU A 229 -25.92 -0.57 19.29
N GLU A 230 -25.06 -1.09 20.18
CA GLU A 230 -24.82 -0.55 21.52
C GLU A 230 -23.35 -0.14 21.65
N TYR A 231 -23.11 1.07 22.13
CA TYR A 231 -21.77 1.66 22.17
C TYR A 231 -21.06 1.35 23.49
N CYS A 232 -19.81 0.88 23.39
CA CYS A 232 -18.92 0.63 24.53
C CYS A 232 -17.69 1.56 24.48
N SER A 233 -16.98 1.69 25.60
CA SER A 233 -15.71 2.44 25.69
C SER A 233 -14.53 1.72 25.05
N SER A 234 -14.60 0.39 24.88
CA SER A 234 -13.54 -0.38 24.22
C SER A 234 -14.04 -1.71 23.64
N SER A 235 -13.24 -2.33 22.76
CA SER A 235 -13.51 -3.70 22.28
C SER A 235 -13.47 -4.73 23.41
N ALA A 236 -12.60 -4.54 24.41
CA ALA A 236 -12.52 -5.43 25.56
C ALA A 236 -13.79 -5.37 26.42
N GLU A 237 -14.32 -4.17 26.66
CA GLU A 237 -15.61 -4.00 27.35
C GLU A 237 -16.76 -4.63 26.55
N ALA A 238 -16.78 -4.46 25.22
CA ALA A 238 -17.80 -5.08 24.38
C ALA A 238 -17.78 -6.62 24.50
N MET A 239 -16.59 -7.23 24.51
CA MET A 239 -16.43 -8.68 24.71
C MET A 239 -16.83 -9.12 26.11
N ASP A 240 -16.48 -8.35 27.14
CA ASP A 240 -16.87 -8.62 28.52
C ASP A 240 -18.41 -8.58 28.70
N MET A 241 -19.07 -7.60 28.08
CA MET A 241 -20.54 -7.50 28.07
C MET A 241 -21.21 -8.73 27.46
N VAL A 242 -20.69 -9.25 26.35
CA VAL A 242 -21.22 -10.46 25.70
C VAL A 242 -20.92 -11.72 26.51
N CYS A 243 -19.73 -11.82 27.09
CA CYS A 243 -19.36 -12.92 27.97
C CYS A 243 -20.32 -13.02 29.17
N ASN A 244 -20.61 -11.88 29.80
CA ASN A 244 -21.44 -11.79 31.01
C ASN A 244 -22.96 -11.77 30.73
N ALA A 245 -23.39 -11.54 29.49
CA ALA A 245 -24.80 -11.58 29.12
C ALA A 245 -25.39 -12.98 29.30
N GLN A 246 -26.62 -13.12 29.81
CA GLN A 246 -27.31 -14.42 29.84
C GLN A 246 -28.00 -14.78 28.52
N ASP A 247 -28.14 -13.80 27.63
CA ASP A 247 -28.76 -13.96 26.32
C ASP A 247 -27.72 -14.40 25.28
N ASN A 248 -28.09 -15.32 24.38
CA ASN A 248 -27.25 -15.74 23.26
C ASN A 248 -27.49 -14.89 22.00
N SER A 249 -28.44 -13.95 22.03
CA SER A 249 -28.76 -13.02 20.93
C SER A 249 -27.84 -11.79 20.86
N VAL A 250 -26.74 -11.78 21.62
CA VAL A 250 -25.79 -10.65 21.67
C VAL A 250 -24.45 -11.04 21.05
N ALA A 251 -23.82 -10.08 20.38
CA ALA A 251 -22.49 -10.21 19.80
C ALA A 251 -21.64 -8.96 20.06
N ALA A 252 -20.33 -9.08 19.91
CA ALA A 252 -19.37 -7.99 20.03
C ALA A 252 -18.54 -7.85 18.76
N ILE A 253 -18.02 -6.65 18.49
CA ILE A 253 -17.01 -6.45 17.44
C ILE A 253 -15.62 -6.32 18.09
N GLY A 254 -14.71 -7.21 17.72
CA GLY A 254 -13.34 -7.23 18.23
C GLY A 254 -12.43 -8.17 17.43
N SER A 255 -11.22 -8.42 17.93
CA SER A 255 -10.31 -9.40 17.33
C SER A 255 -10.70 -10.83 17.70
N SER A 256 -10.42 -11.79 16.83
CA SER A 256 -10.61 -13.22 17.11
C SER A 256 -9.80 -13.69 18.33
N GLU A 257 -8.53 -13.27 18.40
CA GLU A 257 -7.64 -13.54 19.54
C GLU A 257 -8.15 -12.91 20.84
N GLY A 258 -8.68 -11.68 20.77
CA GLY A 258 -9.31 -11.03 21.91
C GLY A 258 -10.54 -11.81 22.38
N GLY A 259 -11.40 -12.22 21.45
CA GLY A 259 -12.61 -13.00 21.74
C GLY A 259 -12.31 -14.32 22.45
N ALA A 260 -11.23 -15.01 22.05
CA ALA A 260 -10.80 -16.26 22.69
C ALA A 260 -10.49 -16.10 24.19
N LEU A 261 -9.95 -14.94 24.62
CA LEU A 261 -9.70 -14.64 26.04
C LEU A 261 -10.99 -14.55 26.86
N TYR A 262 -12.10 -14.20 26.21
CA TYR A 262 -13.44 -14.10 26.79
C TYR A 262 -14.32 -15.32 26.48
N GLN A 263 -13.72 -16.42 25.99
CA GLN A 263 -14.44 -17.64 25.59
C GLN A 263 -15.52 -17.40 24.51
N LEU A 264 -15.28 -16.41 23.65
CA LEU A 264 -16.14 -16.07 22.51
C LEU A 264 -15.53 -16.63 21.23
N GLU A 265 -16.40 -17.02 20.29
CA GLU A 265 -16.04 -17.50 18.97
C GLU A 265 -16.35 -16.45 17.92
N ALA A 266 -15.46 -16.36 16.91
CA ALA A 266 -15.70 -15.55 15.74
C ALA A 266 -16.70 -16.26 14.81
N ILE A 267 -17.95 -15.79 14.81
CA ILE A 267 -19.00 -16.32 13.94
C ILE A 267 -18.87 -15.80 12.51
N GLU A 268 -18.33 -14.59 12.34
CA GLU A 268 -17.91 -14.05 11.06
C GLU A 268 -16.63 -13.22 11.22
N SER A 269 -15.82 -13.18 10.15
CA SER A 269 -14.51 -12.53 10.11
C SER A 269 -14.39 -11.58 8.93
N GLY A 270 -13.57 -10.54 9.05
CA GLY A 270 -13.32 -9.62 7.95
C GLY A 270 -14.43 -8.59 7.77
N LEU A 271 -15.00 -8.11 8.88
CA LEU A 271 -16.10 -7.14 8.89
C LEU A 271 -15.66 -5.73 8.46
N ALA A 272 -14.36 -5.46 8.47
CA ALA A 272 -13.81 -4.14 8.19
C ALA A 272 -14.08 -3.71 6.74
N ASN A 273 -14.44 -2.44 6.57
CA ASN A 273 -14.68 -1.80 5.26
C ASN A 273 -13.42 -1.79 4.37
N GLN A 274 -12.23 -1.81 4.98
CA GLN A 274 -10.93 -1.84 4.33
C GLN A 274 -10.24 -3.17 4.63
N LYS A 275 -9.67 -3.81 3.59
CA LYS A 275 -8.96 -5.09 3.74
C LYS A 275 -7.63 -4.96 4.47
N ILE A 276 -6.96 -3.82 4.34
CA ILE A 276 -5.65 -3.56 4.98
C ILE A 276 -5.86 -2.53 6.09
N ASN A 277 -6.05 -3.03 7.31
CA ASN A 277 -6.16 -2.21 8.51
C ASN A 277 -5.06 -2.61 9.48
N GLN A 278 -4.10 -1.71 9.70
CA GLN A 278 -2.95 -1.96 10.56
C GLN A 278 -2.80 -0.81 11.55
N SER A 279 -2.46 -1.15 12.78
CA SER A 279 -2.10 -0.18 13.82
C SER A 279 -0.64 -0.37 14.17
N ARG A 280 0.11 0.73 14.09
CA ARG A 280 1.50 0.79 14.52
C ARG A 280 1.57 1.34 15.95
N PHE A 281 2.33 0.64 16.77
CA PHE A 281 2.61 0.96 18.15
C PHE A 281 4.08 1.29 18.31
N ILE A 282 4.37 2.23 19.19
CA ILE A 282 5.72 2.48 19.70
C ILE A 282 5.83 1.93 21.12
N VAL A 283 7.03 1.50 21.48
CA VAL A 283 7.37 1.03 22.81
C VAL A 283 8.26 2.07 23.46
N VAL A 284 7.84 2.57 24.62
CA VAL A 284 8.57 3.59 25.38
C VAL A 284 9.14 3.03 26.68
N ALA A 285 10.31 3.49 27.09
CA ALA A 285 10.98 3.10 28.33
C ALA A 285 11.74 4.29 28.96
N ARG A 286 12.09 4.17 30.24
CA ARG A 286 12.84 5.23 30.96
C ARG A 286 14.26 5.45 30.43
N LYS A 287 14.88 4.40 29.88
CA LYS A 287 16.24 4.45 29.33
C LYS A 287 16.19 4.14 27.84
N ALA A 288 16.90 4.95 27.06
CA ALA A 288 17.14 4.65 25.65
C ALA A 288 17.91 3.33 25.51
N VAL A 289 17.72 2.67 24.36
CA VAL A 289 18.45 1.46 24.00
C VAL A 289 19.53 1.78 22.99
N ASP A 290 20.66 1.10 23.12
CA ASP A 290 21.71 1.15 22.12
C ASP A 290 21.39 0.17 20.99
N VAL A 291 21.36 0.67 19.76
CA VAL A 291 21.12 -0.13 18.55
C VAL A 291 22.45 -0.34 17.82
N PRO A 292 22.95 -1.58 17.73
CA PRO A 292 24.13 -1.89 16.92
C PRO A 292 23.95 -1.46 15.45
N GLU A 293 25.01 -0.95 14.81
CA GLU A 293 24.97 -0.49 13.42
C GLU A 293 24.65 -1.60 12.40
N GLN A 294 24.81 -2.87 12.78
CA GLN A 294 24.44 -4.02 11.94
C GLN A 294 22.92 -4.22 11.82
N LEU A 295 22.12 -3.52 12.62
CA LEU A 295 20.67 -3.56 12.61
C LEU A 295 20.09 -2.38 11.85
N PRO A 296 19.08 -2.60 10.97
CA PRO A 296 18.22 -1.53 10.49
C PRO A 296 17.59 -0.83 11.70
N ALA A 297 17.77 0.48 11.76
CA ALA A 297 17.33 1.30 12.87
C ALA A 297 16.48 2.46 12.36
N LYS A 298 15.55 2.87 13.20
CA LYS A 298 14.73 4.07 13.01
C LYS A 298 15.06 5.05 14.13
N CYS A 299 15.31 6.29 13.77
CA CYS A 299 15.44 7.40 14.69
C CYS A 299 14.19 8.25 14.63
N THR A 300 13.52 8.37 15.76
CA THR A 300 12.41 9.31 15.90
C THR A 300 12.92 10.58 16.56
N LEU A 301 12.56 11.73 15.99
CA LEU A 301 12.82 13.04 16.59
C LEU A 301 11.61 13.97 16.48
N ILE A 302 11.55 14.93 17.37
CA ILE A 302 10.67 16.09 17.27
C ILE A 302 11.51 17.33 17.03
N MET A 303 11.05 18.21 16.15
CA MET A 303 11.70 19.50 15.90
C MET A 303 10.68 20.62 15.74
N ALA A 304 11.02 21.83 16.20
CA ALA A 304 10.26 23.03 15.92
C ALA A 304 11.09 23.96 15.02
N THR A 305 10.54 24.36 13.88
CA THR A 305 11.21 25.26 12.93
C THR A 305 10.83 26.72 13.20
N GLY A 306 11.58 27.68 12.63
CA GLY A 306 11.20 29.09 12.70
C GLY A 306 9.93 29.41 11.89
N GLN A 307 9.24 30.50 12.24
CA GLN A 307 8.09 31.04 11.49
C GLN A 307 8.56 31.87 10.29
N LYS A 308 9.17 31.22 9.29
CA LYS A 308 9.54 31.85 8.01
C LYS A 308 9.15 30.94 6.85
N PRO A 309 8.68 31.48 5.71
CA PRO A 309 8.47 30.69 4.50
C PRO A 309 9.73 29.87 4.16
N GLY A 310 9.57 28.57 3.97
CA GLY A 310 10.66 27.66 3.65
C GLY A 310 11.43 27.08 4.84
N ALA A 311 11.14 27.46 6.10
CA ALA A 311 11.88 26.97 7.26
C ALA A 311 11.87 25.44 7.42
N LEU A 312 10.73 24.79 7.14
CA LEU A 312 10.65 23.34 7.11
C LEU A 312 11.47 22.76 5.94
N VAL A 313 11.39 23.37 4.75
CA VAL A 313 12.15 22.93 3.57
C VAL A 313 13.65 22.96 3.84
N GLU A 314 14.16 24.01 4.49
CA GLU A 314 15.56 24.10 4.89
C GLU A 314 15.97 22.91 5.78
N ALA A 315 15.16 22.56 6.78
CA ALA A 315 15.41 21.39 7.63
C ALA A 315 15.37 20.07 6.84
N LEU A 316 14.41 19.90 5.92
CA LEU A 316 14.30 18.70 5.08
C LEU A 316 15.48 18.57 4.09
N LEU A 317 16.02 19.69 3.60
CA LEU A 317 17.19 19.70 2.72
C LEU A 317 18.45 19.16 3.42
N VAL A 318 18.59 19.38 4.73
CA VAL A 318 19.70 18.81 5.54
C VAL A 318 19.70 17.28 5.47
N LEU A 319 18.51 16.67 5.57
CA LEU A 319 18.33 15.22 5.51
C LEU A 319 18.56 14.69 4.10
N LYS A 320 17.99 15.36 3.09
CA LYS A 320 18.16 15.01 1.68
C LYS A 320 19.63 15.05 1.24
N ALA A 321 20.38 16.06 1.66
CA ALA A 321 21.80 16.21 1.33
C ALA A 321 22.68 15.04 1.83
N ARG A 322 22.19 14.29 2.82
CA ARG A 322 22.87 13.13 3.42
C ARG A 322 22.22 11.80 3.08
N ASN A 323 21.28 11.79 2.14
CA ASN A 323 20.55 10.61 1.69
C ASN A 323 19.85 9.85 2.84
N LEU A 324 19.33 10.60 3.82
CA LEU A 324 18.56 10.04 4.94
C LEU A 324 17.08 9.93 4.53
N ASN A 325 16.56 8.71 4.49
CA ASN A 325 15.15 8.48 4.17
C ASN A 325 14.27 8.84 5.37
N MET A 326 13.11 9.44 5.09
CA MET A 326 12.11 9.77 6.09
C MET A 326 10.89 8.88 5.88
N SER A 327 10.54 8.10 6.89
CA SER A 327 9.39 7.21 6.86
C SER A 327 8.12 7.87 7.38
N LYS A 328 8.23 8.97 8.15
CA LYS A 328 7.07 9.73 8.65
C LYS A 328 7.40 11.19 8.89
N LEU A 329 6.45 12.07 8.57
CA LEU A 329 6.45 13.49 8.91
C LEU A 329 5.02 13.90 9.32
N GLU A 330 4.86 14.37 10.56
CA GLU A 330 3.56 14.82 11.10
C GLU A 330 3.73 16.18 11.76
N SER A 331 2.81 17.13 11.53
CA SER A 331 2.82 18.44 12.20
C SER A 331 1.79 18.50 13.32
N ARG A 332 2.16 19.10 14.45
CA ARG A 332 1.30 19.35 15.60
C ARG A 332 1.45 20.79 16.07
N PRO A 333 0.35 21.50 16.37
CA PRO A 333 0.46 22.82 16.99
C PRO A 333 1.07 22.69 18.39
N ILE A 334 1.96 23.61 18.76
CA ILE A 334 2.55 23.60 20.11
C ILE A 334 1.58 24.28 21.08
N PRO A 335 1.09 23.59 22.13
CA PRO A 335 0.20 24.19 23.11
C PRO A 335 0.85 25.39 23.80
N GLY A 336 0.17 26.54 23.81
CA GLY A 336 0.65 27.75 24.46
C GLY A 336 1.47 28.70 23.59
N THR A 337 1.91 28.29 22.39
CA THR A 337 2.58 29.16 21.41
C THR A 337 1.81 29.16 20.09
N PRO A 338 0.87 30.11 19.90
CA PRO A 338 0.09 30.21 18.68
C PRO A 338 0.99 30.29 17.44
N TRP A 339 0.63 29.55 16.39
CA TRP A 339 1.32 29.52 15.09
C TRP A 339 2.73 28.93 15.09
N GLU A 340 3.18 28.32 16.19
CA GLU A 340 4.37 27.46 16.18
C GLU A 340 3.95 26.00 16.02
N GLU A 341 4.57 25.34 15.04
CA GLU A 341 4.34 23.92 14.74
C GLU A 341 5.55 23.11 15.17
N MET A 342 5.26 21.97 15.78
CA MET A 342 6.23 20.92 16.05
C MET A 342 6.05 19.82 15.02
N PHE A 343 7.16 19.41 14.43
CA PHE A 343 7.22 18.32 13.48
C PHE A 343 7.76 17.07 14.16
N TYR A 344 7.02 15.97 14.02
CA TYR A 344 7.46 14.64 14.40
C TYR A 344 7.98 13.92 13.15
N LEU A 345 9.19 13.35 13.26
CA LEU A 345 9.89 12.72 12.15
C LEU A 345 10.35 11.32 12.55
N ASP A 346 10.12 10.36 11.65
CA ASP A 346 10.81 9.08 11.66
C ASP A 346 11.83 9.05 10.51
N ILE A 347 13.08 8.77 10.85
CA ILE A 347 14.21 8.72 9.91
C ILE A 347 14.79 7.31 9.94
N ASP A 348 14.96 6.70 8.77
CA ASP A 348 15.47 5.34 8.63
C ASP A 348 17.00 5.33 8.71
N ALA A 349 17.54 5.64 9.89
CA ALA A 349 18.96 5.64 10.18
C ALA A 349 19.26 5.30 11.64
N ASN A 350 20.47 4.78 11.87
CA ASN A 350 21.00 4.59 13.21
C ASN A 350 21.54 5.91 13.77
N LEU A 351 21.26 6.20 15.04
CA LEU A 351 21.71 7.42 15.71
C LEU A 351 23.24 7.56 15.68
N SER A 352 23.98 6.46 15.83
CA SER A 352 25.44 6.45 15.84
C SER A 352 26.08 6.66 14.46
N SER A 353 25.30 6.56 13.39
CA SER A 353 25.84 6.67 12.03
C SER A 353 26.35 8.09 11.73
N GLU A 354 27.47 8.17 11.01
CA GLU A 354 28.09 9.45 10.64
C GLU A 354 27.12 10.39 9.88
N PRO A 355 26.32 9.93 8.89
CA PRO A 355 25.33 10.77 8.22
C PRO A 355 24.29 11.34 9.19
N MET A 356 23.80 10.52 10.13
CA MET A 356 22.79 10.95 11.11
C MET A 356 23.36 11.98 12.10
N GLN A 357 24.55 11.73 12.65
CA GLN A 357 25.22 12.66 13.55
C GLN A 357 25.54 14.00 12.87
N ALA A 358 25.95 13.97 11.60
CA ALA A 358 26.18 15.18 10.82
C ALA A 358 24.87 15.94 10.52
N ALA A 359 23.76 15.22 10.31
CA ALA A 359 22.45 15.82 10.10
C ALA A 359 21.93 16.50 11.37
N LEU A 360 22.02 15.82 12.52
CA LEU A 360 21.57 16.36 13.81
C LEU A 360 22.28 17.65 14.17
N LYS A 361 23.61 17.72 14.01
CA LYS A 361 24.40 18.94 14.27
C LYS A 361 23.97 20.13 13.40
N GLU A 362 23.53 19.87 12.17
CA GLU A 362 23.06 20.93 11.28
C GLU A 362 21.60 21.32 11.60
N LEU A 363 20.74 20.34 11.88
CA LEU A 363 19.37 20.59 12.33
C LEU A 363 19.31 21.37 13.65
N GLU A 364 20.19 21.09 14.60
CA GLU A 364 20.33 21.84 15.86
C GLU A 364 20.64 23.33 15.63
N ARG A 365 21.29 23.69 14.51
CA ARG A 365 21.60 25.08 14.17
C ARG A 365 20.46 25.79 13.44
N THR A 366 19.65 25.04 12.68
CA THR A 366 18.60 25.59 11.81
C THR A 366 17.23 25.60 12.51
N THR A 367 16.99 24.66 13.42
CA THR A 367 15.74 24.53 14.17
C THR A 367 15.79 25.30 15.49
N ARG A 368 14.63 25.68 16.03
CA ARG A 368 14.54 26.33 17.35
C ARG A 368 14.62 25.33 18.49
N PHE A 369 14.10 24.15 18.24
CA PHE A 369 14.05 23.06 19.18
C PHE A 369 14.20 21.76 18.39
N ILE A 370 15.00 20.84 18.92
CA ILE A 370 15.11 19.48 18.42
C ILE A 370 15.34 18.56 19.61
N LYS A 371 14.64 17.42 19.62
CA LYS A 371 14.81 16.38 20.62
C LYS A 371 14.68 15.03 19.93
N VAL A 372 15.69 14.18 20.12
CA VAL A 372 15.62 12.77 19.73
C VAL A 372 14.75 12.05 20.75
N LEU A 373 13.65 11.45 20.30
CA LEU A 373 12.76 10.65 21.15
C LEU A 373 13.27 9.23 21.30
N GLY A 374 14.04 8.71 20.35
CA GLY A 374 14.67 7.40 20.49
C GLY A 374 15.28 6.88 19.19
N CYS A 375 16.18 5.91 19.33
CA CYS A 375 16.70 5.10 18.24
C CYS A 375 16.41 3.65 18.58
N TYR A 376 15.73 2.95 17.67
CA TYR A 376 15.27 1.59 17.93
C TYR A 376 15.33 0.73 16.66
N PRO A 377 15.45 -0.61 16.79
CA PRO A 377 15.46 -1.50 15.64
C PRO A 377 14.13 -1.43 14.88
N CYS A 378 14.18 -1.38 13.55
CA CYS A 378 12.99 -1.47 12.71
C CYS A 378 12.36 -2.86 12.81
N GLU A 379 11.04 -2.95 13.02
CA GLU A 379 10.34 -4.25 13.05
C GLU A 379 10.02 -4.75 11.64
N THR A 380 9.61 -3.86 10.73
CA THR A 380 9.29 -4.18 9.34
C THR A 380 10.55 -4.25 8.49
N VAL A 381 11.18 -5.43 8.48
CA VAL A 381 12.16 -5.76 7.43
C VAL A 381 11.42 -6.52 6.33
N ASN A 382 11.08 -5.83 5.25
CA ASN A 382 10.39 -6.42 4.09
C ASN A 382 11.03 -7.78 3.71
N PRO A 383 10.25 -8.88 3.59
CA PRO A 383 10.78 -10.17 3.19
C PRO A 383 11.54 -10.05 1.87
N THR A 384 12.70 -10.70 1.78
CA THR A 384 13.46 -10.76 0.55
C THR A 384 12.62 -11.43 -0.54
N GLN A 385 12.18 -10.67 -1.53
CA GLN A 385 11.38 -11.17 -2.65
C GLN A 385 12.29 -11.79 -3.72
N LEU A 386 11.98 -13.02 -4.13
CA LEU A 386 12.54 -13.64 -5.34
C LEU A 386 11.83 -13.09 -6.56
N THR A 387 12.56 -12.82 -7.64
CA THR A 387 11.95 -12.49 -8.93
C THR A 387 11.27 -13.72 -9.52
N ASN A 388 10.19 -13.54 -10.30
CA ASN A 388 9.48 -14.65 -10.97
C ASN A 388 10.41 -15.55 -11.82
N SER A 389 11.52 -15.02 -12.31
CA SER A 389 12.58 -15.77 -13.00
C SER A 389 13.28 -16.82 -12.13
N GLN A 390 13.46 -16.55 -10.83
CA GLN A 390 14.13 -17.44 -9.87
C GLN A 390 13.19 -18.53 -9.34
N LEU A 391 11.88 -18.33 -9.49
CA LEU A 391 10.84 -19.31 -9.18
C LEU A 391 10.69 -20.37 -10.27
N MET A 392 11.28 -20.22 -11.46
CA MET A 392 11.11 -21.14 -12.59
C MET A 392 12.37 -21.95 -12.87
N ILE A 393 12.64 -22.99 -12.07
CA ILE A 393 13.54 -24.10 -12.43
C ILE A 393 12.74 -25.40 -12.31
N GLU A 394 12.02 -25.81 -13.35
CA GLU A 394 11.17 -27.00 -13.31
C GLU A 394 12.00 -28.30 -13.39
N PRO A 395 11.82 -29.28 -12.48
CA PRO A 395 12.18 -30.66 -12.73
C PRO A 395 11.02 -31.38 -13.40
N SER A 396 11.40 -32.06 -14.48
CA SER A 396 10.59 -32.94 -15.29
C SER A 396 9.99 -34.09 -14.51
N THR A 397 8.67 -34.12 -14.30
CA THR A 397 7.89 -35.37 -14.25
C THR A 397 6.50 -35.19 -14.88
N SER A 398 6.45 -35.50 -16.18
CA SER A 398 5.41 -36.23 -16.89
C SER A 398 3.95 -36.15 -16.39
N LYS A 399 3.18 -35.19 -16.90
CA LYS A 399 1.87 -35.49 -17.51
C LYS A 399 1.72 -34.74 -18.81
N VAL A 400 1.55 -35.54 -19.86
CA VAL A 400 1.54 -35.18 -21.27
C VAL A 400 0.37 -34.22 -21.56
N SER A 401 0.68 -33.01 -21.96
CA SER A 401 -0.13 -32.27 -22.93
C SER A 401 0.81 -31.77 -24.02
N THR A 402 0.60 -32.34 -25.19
CA THR A 402 1.35 -32.13 -26.41
C THR A 402 1.31 -30.67 -26.85
N VAL A 403 2.45 -29.98 -26.76
CA VAL A 403 2.74 -28.78 -27.57
C VAL A 403 4.20 -28.88 -28.03
N PRO A 404 4.53 -28.63 -29.31
CA PRO A 404 5.87 -28.83 -29.84
C PRO A 404 6.88 -27.86 -29.22
N SER A 405 8.10 -28.34 -29.05
CA SER A 405 9.26 -27.60 -28.59
C SER A 405 9.71 -26.52 -29.57
N THR A 406 9.78 -25.28 -29.11
CA THR A 406 10.72 -24.26 -29.61
C THR A 406 11.18 -23.41 -28.44
N THR A 407 12.49 -23.36 -28.24
CA THR A 407 13.24 -22.40 -27.42
C THR A 407 12.76 -20.96 -27.61
N SER A 408 12.35 -20.26 -26.54
CA SER A 408 12.41 -18.79 -26.51
C SER A 408 12.54 -18.26 -25.07
N THR A 409 13.43 -17.29 -24.90
CA THR A 409 13.27 -16.20 -23.93
C THR A 409 11.80 -15.74 -23.97
N LYS A 410 11.06 -15.75 -22.86
CA LYS A 410 9.70 -15.21 -22.86
C LYS A 410 9.78 -13.70 -23.09
N GLU A 411 9.65 -13.30 -24.35
CA GLU A 411 9.57 -11.93 -24.80
C GLU A 411 8.46 -11.20 -24.03
N LYS A 412 8.73 -9.95 -23.63
CA LYS A 412 7.77 -9.10 -22.90
C LYS A 412 6.53 -8.89 -23.76
N ARG A 413 5.33 -9.02 -23.21
CA ARG A 413 4.08 -9.07 -23.99
C ARG A 413 3.76 -7.78 -24.71
N TYR A 414 4.17 -6.63 -24.17
CA TYR A 414 3.98 -5.34 -24.86
C TYR A 414 4.92 -5.19 -26.07
N SER A 415 6.00 -5.97 -26.13
CA SER A 415 7.09 -5.75 -27.08
C SER A 415 6.71 -6.15 -28.50
N LYS A 416 7.29 -5.47 -29.49
CA LYS A 416 7.15 -5.87 -30.90
C LYS A 416 7.80 -7.21 -31.23
N GLU A 417 8.73 -7.67 -30.38
CA GLU A 417 9.30 -9.01 -30.46
C GLU A 417 8.21 -10.06 -30.20
N TYR A 418 7.42 -9.87 -29.14
CA TYR A 418 6.30 -10.74 -28.79
C TYR A 418 5.15 -10.68 -29.80
N LYS A 419 4.78 -9.48 -30.27
CA LYS A 419 3.70 -9.29 -31.26
C LYS A 419 4.10 -8.24 -32.28
N ILE A 420 4.37 -8.71 -33.50
CA ILE A 420 4.80 -7.86 -34.63
C ILE A 420 3.68 -6.92 -35.09
N GLN A 421 2.43 -7.38 -35.06
CA GLN A 421 1.28 -6.59 -35.49
C GLN A 421 0.91 -5.55 -34.43
N ALA A 422 0.80 -4.29 -34.84
CA ALA A 422 0.32 -3.23 -33.97
C ALA A 422 -1.06 -3.59 -33.40
N THR A 423 -1.27 -3.28 -32.12
CA THR A 423 -2.57 -3.45 -31.49
C THR A 423 -3.49 -2.32 -31.94
N GLU A 424 -4.73 -2.70 -32.24
CA GLU A 424 -5.79 -1.80 -32.62
C GLU A 424 -6.91 -1.92 -31.59
N ILE A 425 -7.36 -0.78 -31.07
CA ILE A 425 -8.50 -0.69 -30.17
C ILE A 425 -9.67 -0.11 -30.96
N VAL A 426 -10.74 -0.90 -31.06
CA VAL A 426 -12.00 -0.49 -31.68
C VAL A 426 -13.08 -0.57 -30.61
N CYS A 427 -13.65 0.58 -30.26
CA CYS A 427 -14.76 0.67 -29.33
C CYS A 427 -15.75 1.69 -29.85
N GLY A 428 -16.95 1.28 -30.28
CA GLY A 428 -17.92 2.19 -30.89
C GLY A 428 -17.34 2.94 -32.10
N GLN A 429 -17.24 4.27 -31.99
CA GLN A 429 -16.65 5.16 -33.02
C GLN A 429 -15.18 5.52 -32.75
N LEU A 430 -14.61 5.03 -31.65
CA LEU A 430 -13.22 5.25 -31.26
C LEU A 430 -12.35 4.14 -31.84
N ASN A 431 -11.42 4.53 -32.72
CA ASN A 431 -10.39 3.66 -33.26
C ASN A 431 -9.01 4.22 -32.90
N ILE A 432 -8.20 3.41 -32.22
CA ILE A 432 -6.85 3.80 -31.79
C ILE A 432 -5.85 2.79 -32.32
N GLY A 433 -4.81 3.29 -33.01
CA GLY A 433 -3.76 2.47 -33.59
C GLY A 433 -4.04 2.08 -35.04
N ASN A 434 -3.09 1.35 -35.64
CA ASN A 434 -3.17 0.92 -37.04
C ASN A 434 -3.46 2.07 -38.03
N ASN A 435 -2.76 3.21 -37.87
CA ASN A 435 -2.92 4.46 -38.63
C ASN A 435 -4.26 5.20 -38.40
N HIS A 436 -5.12 4.74 -37.50
CA HIS A 436 -6.24 5.54 -37.02
C HIS A 436 -5.78 6.47 -35.91
N LEU A 437 -6.17 7.74 -36.03
CA LEU A 437 -5.92 8.78 -35.04
C LEU A 437 -7.18 8.99 -34.21
N ALA A 438 -7.01 8.90 -32.89
CA ALA A 438 -8.08 9.15 -31.94
C ALA A 438 -8.05 10.59 -31.41
N ALA A 439 -9.23 11.20 -31.31
CA ALA A 439 -9.43 12.46 -30.59
C ALA A 439 -10.36 12.23 -29.42
N ILE A 440 -9.84 12.43 -28.21
CA ILE A 440 -10.53 12.18 -26.95
C ILE A 440 -10.60 13.48 -26.15
N ALA A 441 -11.80 13.88 -25.74
CA ALA A 441 -12.02 15.05 -24.91
C ALA A 441 -12.10 14.63 -23.43
N GLN A 442 -11.44 15.35 -22.53
CA GLN A 442 -11.48 15.11 -21.09
C GLN A 442 -12.25 16.23 -20.39
N VAL A 443 -13.20 15.86 -19.54
CA VAL A 443 -14.13 16.77 -18.84
C VAL A 443 -14.24 16.41 -17.35
N HIS A 444 -14.37 17.42 -16.48
CA HIS A 444 -14.39 17.24 -15.01
C HIS A 444 -15.79 17.48 -14.43
N LEU A 445 -16.28 16.55 -13.60
CA LEU A 445 -17.53 16.72 -12.86
C LEU A 445 -17.41 17.79 -11.76
N PRO A 446 -18.53 18.38 -11.28
CA PRO A 446 -19.92 18.15 -11.68
C PRO A 446 -20.35 18.91 -12.95
N PHE A 447 -21.33 18.37 -13.67
CA PHE A 447 -22.08 19.07 -14.72
C PHE A 447 -23.59 18.98 -14.47
N GLU A 448 -24.32 20.05 -14.78
CA GLU A 448 -25.77 19.92 -15.00
C GLU A 448 -26.04 19.11 -16.28
N THR A 449 -27.08 18.28 -16.29
CA THR A 449 -27.38 17.37 -17.42
C THR A 449 -27.52 18.11 -18.75
N THR A 450 -28.16 19.29 -18.73
CA THR A 450 -28.36 20.16 -19.90
C THR A 450 -27.05 20.74 -20.43
N GLU A 451 -26.14 21.12 -19.54
CA GLU A 451 -24.81 21.61 -19.90
C GLU A 451 -23.96 20.50 -20.51
N PHE A 452 -24.00 19.31 -19.92
CA PHE A 452 -23.29 18.13 -20.45
C PHE A 452 -23.78 17.75 -21.86
N GLU A 453 -25.09 17.84 -22.13
CA GLU A 453 -25.67 17.59 -23.45
C GLU A 453 -25.17 18.58 -24.51
N GLN A 454 -25.16 19.88 -24.20
CA GLN A 454 -24.63 20.91 -25.09
C GLN A 454 -23.13 20.72 -25.36
N ARG A 455 -22.39 20.30 -24.33
CA ARG A 455 -20.96 20.01 -24.43
C ARG A 455 -20.70 18.79 -25.30
N ALA A 456 -21.42 17.68 -25.08
CA ALA A 456 -21.33 16.47 -25.90
C ALA A 456 -21.60 16.78 -27.38
N LYS A 457 -22.65 17.57 -27.68
CA LYS A 457 -22.94 18.03 -29.03
C LYS A 457 -21.76 18.80 -29.65
N THR A 458 -21.23 19.79 -28.93
CA THR A 458 -20.11 20.63 -29.41
C THR A 458 -18.86 19.80 -29.69
N LEU A 459 -18.52 18.86 -28.81
CA LEU A 459 -17.38 17.96 -28.99
C LEU A 459 -17.56 17.04 -30.20
N LYS A 460 -18.79 16.54 -30.42
CA LYS A 460 -19.07 15.73 -31.62
C LYS A 460 -18.95 16.55 -32.90
N GLU A 461 -19.49 17.77 -32.92
CA GLU A 461 -19.39 18.69 -34.07
C GLU A 461 -17.94 19.05 -34.41
N ALA A 462 -17.07 19.21 -33.39
CA ALA A 462 -15.65 19.44 -33.59
C ALA A 462 -14.91 18.22 -34.16
N GLY A 463 -15.41 17.00 -33.93
CA GLY A 463 -14.83 15.76 -34.46
C GLY A 463 -14.16 14.86 -33.43
N PHE A 464 -14.46 15.03 -32.13
CA PHE A 464 -14.05 14.07 -31.11
C PHE A 464 -14.82 12.74 -31.27
N GLN A 465 -14.16 11.65 -30.87
CA GLN A 465 -14.70 10.29 -30.95
C GLN A 465 -15.13 9.76 -29.58
N ALA A 466 -14.54 10.29 -28.50
CA ALA A 466 -14.76 9.83 -27.13
C ALA A 466 -14.67 10.97 -26.12
N VAL A 467 -15.28 10.76 -24.95
CA VAL A 467 -15.22 11.66 -23.81
C VAL A 467 -14.76 10.90 -22.58
N VAL A 468 -13.67 11.36 -21.96
CA VAL A 468 -13.17 10.94 -20.64
C VAL A 468 -13.85 11.79 -19.57
N ILE A 469 -14.55 11.14 -18.64
CA ILE A 469 -15.15 11.77 -17.46
C ILE A 469 -14.26 11.48 -16.24
N GLN A 470 -13.83 12.54 -15.56
CA GLN A 470 -13.03 12.51 -14.32
C GLN A 470 -13.75 13.20 -13.16
N GLY A 471 -13.23 13.04 -11.93
CA GLY A 471 -13.83 13.60 -10.71
C GLY A 471 -14.97 12.72 -10.17
N LEU A 472 -14.89 11.40 -10.35
CA LEU A 472 -15.98 10.48 -9.99
C LEU A 472 -16.29 10.53 -8.49
N SER A 473 -15.26 10.51 -7.63
CA SER A 473 -15.38 10.45 -6.17
C SER A 473 -16.12 11.62 -5.51
N GLN A 474 -16.42 12.69 -6.25
CA GLN A 474 -17.11 13.89 -5.77
C GLN A 474 -18.64 13.83 -5.89
N GLN A 475 -19.23 12.70 -6.35
CA GLN A 475 -20.67 12.58 -6.61
C GLN A 475 -21.40 11.69 -5.59
N SER A 476 -22.45 12.26 -4.97
CA SER A 476 -23.31 11.56 -3.99
C SER A 476 -24.19 10.46 -4.62
N GLU A 477 -24.56 10.58 -5.90
CA GLU A 477 -25.43 9.65 -6.65
C GLU A 477 -24.76 9.15 -7.95
N LEU A 478 -23.49 8.76 -7.81
CA LEU A 478 -22.53 8.44 -8.87
C LEU A 478 -23.08 7.51 -9.98
N LEU A 479 -23.73 6.39 -9.62
CA LEU A 479 -24.27 5.41 -10.59
C LEU A 479 -25.37 6.00 -11.49
N VAL A 480 -26.28 6.79 -10.93
CA VAL A 480 -27.43 7.33 -11.68
C VAL A 480 -26.96 8.41 -12.64
N SER A 481 -26.11 9.33 -12.17
CA SER A 481 -25.57 10.42 -12.98
C SER A 481 -24.68 9.90 -14.12
N LEU A 482 -23.79 8.95 -13.85
CA LEU A 482 -22.94 8.36 -14.90
C LEU A 482 -23.74 7.60 -15.96
N SER A 483 -24.81 6.90 -15.56
CA SER A 483 -25.70 6.22 -16.51
C SER A 483 -26.40 7.22 -17.44
N GLN A 484 -26.79 8.38 -16.91
CA GLN A 484 -27.38 9.45 -17.72
C GLN A 484 -26.35 10.07 -18.66
N PHE A 485 -25.15 10.40 -18.18
CA PHE A 485 -24.08 10.94 -19.02
C PHE A 485 -23.67 9.98 -20.13
N LYS A 486 -23.54 8.68 -19.84
CA LYS A 486 -23.31 7.66 -20.87
C LYS A 486 -24.41 7.69 -21.93
N LYS A 487 -25.68 7.69 -21.52
CA LYS A 487 -26.80 7.73 -22.46
C LYS A 487 -26.76 8.97 -23.36
N THR A 488 -26.39 10.13 -22.82
CA THR A 488 -26.19 11.35 -23.61
C THR A 488 -25.04 11.20 -24.61
N LEU A 489 -23.90 10.64 -24.22
CA LEU A 489 -22.78 10.40 -25.13
C LEU A 489 -23.15 9.41 -26.25
N ASP A 490 -23.86 8.34 -25.91
CA ASP A 490 -24.35 7.34 -26.87
C ASP A 490 -25.27 7.99 -27.94
N GLN A 491 -26.13 8.95 -27.55
CA GLN A 491 -27.00 9.69 -28.48
C GLN A 491 -26.22 10.48 -29.54
N PHE A 492 -25.04 11.01 -29.19
CA PHE A 492 -24.17 11.74 -30.11
C PHE A 492 -23.12 10.83 -30.79
N GLY A 493 -23.12 9.52 -30.50
CA GLY A 493 -22.13 8.59 -31.02
C GLY A 493 -20.72 8.93 -30.53
N LEU A 494 -20.59 9.29 -29.25
CA LEU A 494 -19.34 9.48 -28.53
C LEU A 494 -19.15 8.31 -27.55
N VAL A 495 -17.94 7.76 -27.51
CA VAL A 495 -17.59 6.68 -26.57
C VAL A 495 -17.43 7.23 -25.16
N CYS A 496 -18.07 6.58 -24.18
CA CYS A 496 -17.96 6.96 -22.78
C CYS A 496 -16.73 6.28 -22.14
N ILE A 497 -15.70 7.09 -21.84
CA ILE A 497 -14.52 6.64 -21.10
C ILE A 497 -14.61 7.18 -19.69
N LEU A 498 -14.45 6.32 -18.68
CA LEU A 498 -14.43 6.74 -17.28
C LEU A 498 -13.02 6.64 -16.72
N MET A 499 -12.59 7.69 -16.03
CA MET A 499 -11.27 7.72 -15.40
C MET A 499 -11.31 7.11 -14.00
N VAL A 500 -10.39 6.19 -13.74
CA VAL A 500 -10.19 5.60 -12.41
C VAL A 500 -9.10 6.38 -11.70
N GLU A 501 -9.50 7.16 -10.69
CA GLU A 501 -8.62 7.97 -9.85
C GLU A 501 -8.40 7.32 -8.47
N HIS A 502 -9.37 6.51 -8.03
CA HIS A 502 -9.35 5.74 -6.81
C HIS A 502 -9.76 4.28 -7.05
N GLU A 503 -9.26 3.36 -6.22
CA GLU A 503 -9.59 1.93 -6.32
C GLU A 503 -11.09 1.64 -6.23
N THR A 504 -11.83 2.46 -5.46
CA THR A 504 -13.28 2.35 -5.30
C THR A 504 -14.06 2.64 -6.58
N ASP A 505 -13.47 3.37 -7.53
CA ASP A 505 -14.16 3.79 -8.75
C ASP A 505 -14.29 2.63 -9.74
N LEU A 506 -13.35 1.67 -9.70
CA LEU A 506 -13.22 0.65 -10.74
C LEU A 506 -14.47 -0.22 -10.89
N ALA A 507 -15.10 -0.61 -9.77
CA ALA A 507 -16.27 -1.49 -9.81
C ALA A 507 -17.48 -0.82 -10.51
N VAL A 508 -17.68 0.48 -10.29
CA VAL A 508 -18.76 1.24 -10.93
C VAL A 508 -18.39 1.56 -12.38
N THR A 509 -17.14 1.96 -12.61
CA THR A 509 -16.61 2.28 -13.94
C THR A 509 -16.72 1.09 -14.87
N ALA A 510 -16.34 -0.11 -14.44
CA ALA A 510 -16.41 -1.33 -15.25
C ALA A 510 -17.86 -1.76 -15.61
N GLN A 511 -18.88 -1.27 -14.89
CA GLN A 511 -20.28 -1.56 -15.19
C GLN A 511 -20.88 -0.63 -16.23
N ILE A 512 -20.40 0.61 -16.31
CA ILE A 512 -21.00 1.67 -17.14
C ILE A 512 -20.16 1.96 -18.37
N ALA A 513 -18.83 2.06 -18.22
CA ALA A 513 -17.97 2.62 -19.25
C ALA A 513 -17.87 1.71 -20.49
N ASP A 514 -17.67 2.35 -21.65
CA ASP A 514 -17.31 1.64 -22.87
C ASP A 514 -15.79 1.35 -22.92
N ALA A 515 -14.99 2.18 -22.25
CA ALA A 515 -13.55 1.99 -22.02
C ALA A 515 -13.12 2.66 -20.72
N ILE A 516 -11.95 2.28 -20.19
CA ILE A 516 -11.42 2.79 -18.93
C ILE A 516 -10.09 3.49 -19.18
N ILE A 517 -9.87 4.64 -18.53
CA ILE A 517 -8.54 5.23 -18.43
C ILE A 517 -8.08 5.21 -16.96
N LEU A 518 -6.90 4.66 -16.71
CA LEU A 518 -6.27 4.66 -15.40
C LEU A 518 -5.46 5.95 -15.24
N SER A 519 -5.77 6.75 -14.22
CA SER A 519 -5.01 7.97 -13.92
C SER A 519 -3.53 7.64 -13.66
N GLY A 520 -2.63 8.52 -14.08
CA GLY A 520 -1.20 8.37 -13.81
C GLY A 520 -0.87 8.22 -12.32
N THR A 521 -1.70 8.75 -11.42
CA THR A 521 -1.54 8.59 -9.96
C THR A 521 -1.72 7.15 -9.48
N GLN A 522 -2.52 6.34 -10.20
CA GLN A 522 -2.80 4.95 -9.90
C GLN A 522 -1.95 3.96 -10.72
N MET A 523 -1.03 4.45 -11.56
CA MET A 523 -0.21 3.63 -12.46
C MET A 523 0.59 2.53 -11.72
N TYR A 524 0.99 2.76 -10.47
CA TYR A 524 1.73 1.79 -9.65
C TYR A 524 0.84 0.85 -8.82
N ASN A 525 -0.48 1.02 -8.85
CA ASN A 525 -1.41 0.23 -8.06
C ASN A 525 -1.61 -1.17 -8.69
N GLN A 526 -0.86 -2.15 -8.20
CA GLN A 526 -0.87 -3.53 -8.71
C GLN A 526 -2.25 -4.20 -8.63
N ALA A 527 -3.07 -3.86 -7.62
CA ALA A 527 -4.41 -4.42 -7.49
C ALA A 527 -5.32 -3.94 -8.63
N ILE A 528 -5.32 -2.63 -8.91
CA ILE A 528 -6.09 -2.05 -10.02
C ILE A 528 -5.59 -2.56 -11.37
N LEU A 529 -4.27 -2.59 -11.60
CA LEU A 529 -3.69 -3.12 -12.85
C LEU A 529 -4.09 -4.59 -13.08
N THR A 530 -4.04 -5.42 -12.04
CA THR A 530 -4.44 -6.83 -12.13
C THR A 530 -5.92 -6.96 -12.47
N GLN A 531 -6.77 -6.16 -11.83
CA GLN A 531 -8.21 -6.16 -12.11
C GLN A 531 -8.52 -5.66 -13.52
N LEU A 532 -7.93 -4.55 -13.97
CA LEU A 532 -8.04 -4.05 -15.35
C LEU A 532 -7.62 -5.10 -16.38
N GLY A 533 -6.57 -5.86 -16.07
CA GLY A 533 -6.09 -6.97 -16.89
C GLY A 533 -7.05 -8.16 -16.99
N SER A 534 -8.00 -8.29 -16.07
CA SER A 534 -9.07 -9.31 -16.11
C SER A 534 -10.36 -8.83 -16.79
N LEU A 535 -10.47 -7.54 -17.10
CA LEU A 535 -11.63 -6.97 -17.79
C LEU A 535 -11.58 -7.24 -19.29
N LEU A 536 -12.76 -7.20 -19.92
CA LEU A 536 -12.91 -7.29 -21.37
C LEU A 536 -13.02 -5.90 -22.04
N LEU A 537 -13.04 -4.83 -21.25
CA LEU A 537 -13.11 -3.46 -21.74
C LEU A 537 -11.72 -2.97 -22.19
N PRO A 538 -11.64 -2.10 -23.20
CA PRO A 538 -10.41 -1.39 -23.52
C PRO A 538 -9.91 -0.55 -22.33
N VAL A 539 -8.60 -0.56 -22.14
CA VAL A 539 -7.92 0.16 -21.06
C VAL A 539 -6.87 1.10 -21.66
N ILE A 540 -6.81 2.32 -21.15
CA ILE A 540 -5.74 3.28 -21.41
C ILE A 540 -4.99 3.49 -20.09
N ILE A 541 -3.66 3.32 -20.08
CA ILE A 541 -2.83 3.64 -18.90
C ILE A 541 -2.17 4.99 -19.13
N GLU A 542 -2.48 5.96 -18.29
CA GLU A 542 -1.81 7.24 -18.27
C GLU A 542 -0.48 7.16 -17.51
N ARG A 543 0.57 7.78 -18.07
CA ARG A 543 1.90 7.82 -17.45
C ARG A 543 1.89 8.75 -16.24
N ASN A 544 2.42 8.27 -15.11
CA ASN A 544 2.70 9.12 -13.97
C ASN A 544 3.79 10.15 -14.30
N THR A 545 3.66 11.39 -13.83
CA THR A 545 4.65 12.45 -14.11
C THR A 545 6.05 12.17 -13.55
N MET A 546 6.18 11.24 -12.59
CA MET A 546 7.45 10.78 -12.03
C MET A 546 7.95 9.46 -12.65
N ALA A 547 7.17 8.81 -13.52
CA ALA A 547 7.50 7.50 -14.05
C ALA A 547 8.48 7.55 -15.21
N SER A 548 9.37 6.57 -15.28
CA SER A 548 10.14 6.28 -16.49
C SER A 548 9.26 5.61 -17.56
N ILE A 549 9.79 5.42 -18.76
CA ILE A 549 9.13 4.67 -19.84
C ILE A 549 9.02 3.19 -19.46
N ASP A 550 10.06 2.65 -18.81
CA ASP A 550 10.09 1.27 -18.35
C ASP A 550 9.00 1.01 -17.30
N ASP A 551 8.76 1.95 -16.38
CA ASP A 551 7.68 1.85 -15.38
C ASP A 551 6.30 1.76 -16.04
N LEU A 552 6.06 2.57 -17.09
CA LEU A 552 4.81 2.53 -17.86
C LEU A 552 4.64 1.20 -18.62
N LEU A 553 5.71 0.69 -19.21
CA LEU A 553 5.71 -0.58 -19.93
C LEU A 553 5.56 -1.78 -18.98
N ASP A 554 6.11 -1.72 -17.77
CA ASP A 554 5.91 -2.75 -16.75
C ASP A 554 4.47 -2.74 -16.22
N ALA A 555 3.84 -1.57 -16.05
CA ALA A 555 2.40 -1.49 -15.77
C ALA A 555 1.57 -2.12 -16.89
N ALA A 556 1.96 -1.90 -18.16
CA ALA A 556 1.32 -2.53 -19.30
C ALA A 556 1.51 -4.05 -19.33
N GLU A 557 2.69 -4.56 -18.96
CA GLU A 557 2.96 -5.99 -18.85
C GLU A 557 2.03 -6.66 -17.84
N VAL A 558 1.75 -6.00 -16.70
CA VAL A 558 0.81 -6.53 -15.69
C VAL A 558 -0.56 -6.74 -16.32
N VAL A 559 -1.13 -5.72 -16.96
CA VAL A 559 -2.45 -5.79 -17.61
C VAL A 559 -2.48 -6.88 -18.70
N LEU A 560 -1.47 -6.91 -19.58
CA LEU A 560 -1.36 -7.90 -20.65
C LEU A 560 -1.19 -9.33 -20.11
N SER A 561 -0.48 -9.50 -19.00
CA SER A 561 -0.22 -10.81 -18.38
C SER A 561 -1.49 -11.45 -17.81
N GLN A 562 -2.46 -10.63 -17.41
CA GLN A 562 -3.75 -11.09 -16.89
C GLN A 562 -4.77 -11.39 -18.00
N GLY A 563 -4.50 -10.96 -19.24
CA GLY A 563 -5.25 -11.37 -20.42
C GLY A 563 -5.90 -10.24 -21.23
N ASN A 564 -5.95 -9.01 -20.70
CA ASN A 564 -6.53 -7.89 -21.45
C ASN A 564 -5.56 -7.38 -22.53
N GLN A 565 -5.86 -7.70 -23.78
CA GLN A 565 -5.08 -7.30 -24.96
C GLN A 565 -5.56 -5.98 -25.58
N GLN A 566 -6.65 -5.38 -25.08
CA GLN A 566 -7.18 -4.11 -25.55
C GLN A 566 -6.60 -2.96 -24.72
N LEU A 567 -5.28 -2.76 -24.87
CA LEU A 567 -4.52 -1.82 -24.04
C LEU A 567 -3.86 -0.73 -24.88
N ALA A 568 -3.99 0.52 -24.44
CA ALA A 568 -3.29 1.69 -24.96
C ALA A 568 -2.48 2.37 -23.85
N LEU A 569 -1.47 3.13 -24.25
CA LEU A 569 -0.66 3.96 -23.37
C LEU A 569 -1.00 5.44 -23.61
N CYS A 570 -0.90 6.27 -22.58
CA CYS A 570 -1.08 7.71 -22.69
C CYS A 570 0.11 8.45 -22.06
N GLU A 571 0.84 9.21 -22.88
CA GLU A 571 1.93 10.08 -22.45
C GLU A 571 1.38 11.47 -22.07
N SER A 572 1.47 11.83 -20.80
CA SER A 572 0.90 13.06 -20.22
C SER A 572 1.95 14.07 -19.73
N GLY A 573 3.24 13.80 -20.00
CA GLY A 573 4.37 14.60 -19.57
C GLY A 573 5.02 14.12 -18.27
N VAL A 574 6.24 14.58 -18.05
CA VAL A 574 7.04 14.28 -16.86
C VAL A 574 7.43 15.56 -16.14
N SER A 575 7.51 15.53 -14.81
CA SER A 575 7.98 16.74 -14.11
C SER A 575 9.46 16.94 -14.34
N THR A 576 9.83 18.19 -14.57
CA THR A 576 11.21 18.59 -14.80
C THR A 576 11.63 19.63 -13.78
N LEU A 577 12.94 19.80 -13.61
CA LEU A 577 13.49 20.83 -12.72
C LEU A 577 13.28 22.26 -13.26
N ASN A 578 12.88 22.40 -14.53
CA ASN A 578 12.81 23.68 -15.23
C ASN A 578 11.55 24.49 -14.89
N ASN A 579 10.47 23.84 -14.43
CA ASN A 579 9.22 24.52 -14.13
C ASN A 579 8.52 23.87 -12.92
N SER A 580 8.63 24.52 -11.75
CA SER A 580 8.03 24.06 -10.49
C SER A 580 6.51 24.25 -10.52
N GLY A 581 5.79 23.33 -11.15
CA GLY A 581 4.32 23.31 -11.13
C GLY A 581 3.66 22.78 -12.40
N LYS A 582 4.39 22.67 -13.53
CA LYS A 582 3.85 22.15 -14.79
C LYS A 582 4.76 21.06 -15.36
N PRO A 583 4.25 19.86 -15.70
CA PRO A 583 5.06 18.85 -16.37
C PRO A 583 5.53 19.34 -17.74
N SER A 584 6.63 18.78 -18.23
CA SER A 584 7.10 18.98 -19.60
C SER A 584 6.65 17.81 -20.45
N LEU A 585 6.15 18.09 -21.66
CA LEU A 585 5.70 17.04 -22.57
C LEU A 585 6.90 16.29 -23.14
N ASP A 586 6.95 14.97 -22.93
CA ASP A 586 8.05 14.12 -23.39
C ASP A 586 7.71 13.46 -24.73
N LEU A 587 7.89 14.21 -25.83
CA LEU A 587 7.71 13.67 -27.19
C LEU A 587 8.80 12.65 -27.58
N ALA A 588 9.94 12.63 -26.87
CA ALA A 588 10.95 11.60 -27.09
C ALA A 588 10.46 10.24 -26.57
N ALA A 589 9.74 10.23 -25.45
CA ALA A 589 9.08 9.03 -24.94
C ALA A 589 8.05 8.46 -25.91
N LEU A 590 7.28 9.30 -26.62
CA LEU A 590 6.37 8.84 -27.67
C LEU A 590 7.11 7.98 -28.71
N VAL A 591 8.23 8.49 -29.24
CA VAL A 591 9.03 7.76 -30.24
C VAL A 591 9.59 6.45 -29.67
N GLN A 592 10.05 6.47 -28.43
CA GLN A 592 10.59 5.28 -27.75
C GLN A 592 9.50 4.23 -27.51
N LEU A 593 8.32 4.62 -27.01
CA LEU A 593 7.18 3.74 -26.80
C LEU A 593 6.71 3.12 -28.12
N LYS A 594 6.58 3.93 -29.18
CA LYS A 594 6.22 3.45 -30.52
C LYS A 594 7.29 2.54 -31.12
N THR A 595 8.55 2.63 -30.68
CA THR A 595 9.62 1.74 -31.12
C THR A 595 9.60 0.42 -30.36
N ALA A 596 9.49 0.48 -29.03
CA ALA A 596 9.59 -0.67 -28.13
C ALA A 596 8.32 -1.53 -28.11
N SER A 597 7.15 -0.92 -28.27
CA SER A 597 5.85 -1.56 -28.02
C SER A 597 4.99 -1.65 -29.28
N HIS A 598 4.17 -2.70 -29.34
CA HIS A 598 3.11 -2.83 -30.35
C HIS A 598 1.82 -2.09 -29.94
N LEU A 599 1.75 -1.56 -28.72
CA LEU A 599 0.56 -0.91 -28.18
C LEU A 599 0.38 0.48 -28.81
N PRO A 600 -0.88 0.93 -29.03
CA PRO A 600 -1.15 2.30 -29.41
C PRO A 600 -0.76 3.28 -28.29
N VAL A 601 -0.28 4.46 -28.68
CA VAL A 601 0.20 5.51 -27.78
C VAL A 601 -0.54 6.81 -28.08
N LEU A 602 -1.38 7.23 -27.13
CA LEU A 602 -2.02 8.54 -27.08
C LEU A 602 -1.10 9.55 -26.37
N VAL A 603 -1.34 10.83 -26.61
CA VAL A 603 -0.63 11.91 -25.91
C VAL A 603 -1.63 12.89 -25.32
N ASN A 604 -1.46 13.27 -24.05
CA ASN A 604 -2.23 14.31 -23.39
C ASN A 604 -1.35 15.56 -23.17
N PRO A 605 -1.35 16.53 -24.09
CA PRO A 605 -0.52 17.73 -23.92
C PRO A 605 -1.11 18.73 -22.92
N SER A 606 -2.37 18.59 -22.49
CA SER A 606 -3.09 19.62 -21.72
C SER A 606 -2.45 19.96 -20.38
N TYR A 607 -1.68 19.06 -19.77
CA TYR A 607 -0.98 19.36 -18.53
C TYR A 607 0.33 20.12 -18.75
N ALA A 608 0.92 20.04 -19.96
CA ALA A 608 2.28 20.48 -20.21
C ALA A 608 2.38 21.74 -21.10
N VAL A 609 1.37 22.02 -21.92
CA VAL A 609 1.42 23.08 -22.94
C VAL A 609 0.31 24.12 -22.72
N GLU A 610 0.50 25.33 -23.22
CA GLU A 610 -0.55 26.36 -23.17
C GLU A 610 -1.62 26.07 -24.25
N THR A 611 -2.86 26.50 -24.01
CA THR A 611 -4.00 26.21 -24.91
C THR A 611 -3.75 26.64 -26.35
N GLU A 612 -3.14 27.80 -26.57
CA GLU A 612 -2.78 28.33 -27.89
C GLU A 612 -1.78 27.46 -28.65
N GLN A 613 -0.99 26.65 -27.93
CA GLN A 613 0.05 25.79 -28.50
C GLN A 613 -0.46 24.40 -28.85
N LEU A 614 -1.66 24.00 -28.40
CA LEU A 614 -2.20 22.65 -28.58
C LEU A 614 -2.25 22.24 -30.05
N ALA A 615 -2.62 23.16 -30.96
CA ALA A 615 -2.69 22.86 -32.39
C ALA A 615 -1.30 22.54 -32.99
N GLY A 616 -0.23 23.18 -32.52
CA GLY A 616 1.14 22.89 -32.93
C GLY A 616 1.62 21.52 -32.42
N PHE A 617 1.29 21.20 -31.17
CA PHE A 617 1.60 19.90 -30.59
C PHE A 617 0.79 18.77 -31.23
N SER A 618 -0.46 19.01 -31.63
CA SER A 618 -1.27 18.07 -32.41
C SER A 618 -0.56 17.63 -33.71
N THR A 619 -0.02 18.60 -34.47
CA THR A 619 0.81 18.32 -35.64
C THR A 619 2.06 17.52 -35.28
N ALA A 620 2.77 17.90 -34.22
CA ALA A 620 3.98 17.21 -33.80
C ALA A 620 3.73 15.75 -33.40
N ILE A 621 2.68 15.49 -32.60
CA ILE A 621 2.28 14.15 -32.16
C ILE A 621 1.99 13.25 -33.36
N LYS A 622 1.22 13.77 -34.34
CA LYS A 622 0.94 13.05 -35.59
C LYS A 622 2.22 12.71 -36.35
N GLN A 623 3.09 13.69 -36.58
CA GLN A 623 4.31 13.51 -37.37
C GLN A 623 5.30 12.54 -36.69
N LEU A 624 5.26 12.43 -35.36
CA LEU A 624 6.04 11.47 -34.58
C LEU A 624 5.38 10.08 -34.48
N GLY A 625 4.22 9.88 -35.10
CA GLY A 625 3.54 8.58 -35.16
C GLY A 625 2.70 8.25 -33.93
N GLY A 626 2.24 9.24 -33.18
CA GLY A 626 1.23 9.04 -32.13
C GLY A 626 -0.11 8.60 -32.70
N ASP A 627 -0.85 7.82 -31.93
CA ASP A 627 -2.13 7.22 -32.36
C ASP A 627 -3.35 8.03 -31.92
N GLY A 628 -3.14 9.19 -31.29
CA GLY A 628 -4.21 10.10 -30.92
C GLY A 628 -3.83 11.10 -29.84
N ILE A 629 -4.79 11.95 -29.50
CA ILE A 629 -4.66 13.01 -28.51
C ILE A 629 -5.79 12.95 -27.49
N VAL A 630 -5.45 13.19 -26.22
CA VAL A 630 -6.41 13.47 -25.15
C VAL A 630 -6.32 14.95 -24.81
N VAL A 631 -7.44 15.66 -24.76
CA VAL A 631 -7.46 17.12 -24.52
C VAL A 631 -8.40 17.44 -23.38
N ASN A 632 -7.88 18.05 -22.32
CA ASN A 632 -8.70 18.64 -21.27
C ASN A 632 -9.44 19.88 -21.80
N ILE A 633 -10.77 19.81 -21.80
CA ILE A 633 -11.61 20.86 -22.38
C ILE A 633 -11.70 22.07 -21.46
N ALA A 634 -11.54 21.90 -20.14
CA ALA A 634 -11.58 23.02 -19.19
C ALA A 634 -10.48 24.07 -19.49
N SER A 635 -9.29 23.64 -19.91
CA SER A 635 -8.23 24.57 -20.34
C SER A 635 -8.55 25.32 -21.63
N VAL A 636 -9.40 24.76 -22.49
CA VAL A 636 -9.86 25.42 -23.73
C VAL A 636 -10.97 26.43 -23.41
N GLU A 637 -11.87 26.09 -22.50
CA GLU A 637 -12.99 26.96 -22.10
C GLU A 637 -12.51 28.24 -21.39
N GLN A 638 -11.38 28.18 -20.70
CA GLN A 638 -10.76 29.34 -20.05
C GLN A 638 -10.09 30.33 -21.03
N ALA A 639 -9.88 29.93 -22.30
CA ALA A 639 -9.03 30.67 -23.24
C ALA A 639 -9.78 31.71 -24.10
N GLY A 640 -11.11 31.81 -24.03
CA GLY A 640 -11.84 32.75 -24.88
C GLY A 640 -13.35 32.58 -24.90
N ASN A 641 -14.02 33.34 -25.78
CA ASN A 641 -15.46 33.23 -26.02
C ASN A 641 -15.82 31.95 -26.83
N SER A 642 -17.11 31.64 -26.96
CA SER A 642 -17.58 30.38 -27.59
C SER A 642 -17.10 30.18 -29.05
N GLU A 643 -16.92 31.26 -29.83
CA GLU A 643 -16.40 31.16 -31.21
C GLU A 643 -14.89 30.91 -31.23
N GLU A 644 -14.14 31.53 -30.32
CA GLU A 644 -12.69 31.27 -30.15
C GLU A 644 -12.45 29.83 -29.71
N GLN A 645 -13.24 29.32 -28.75
CA GLN A 645 -13.18 27.93 -28.29
C GLN A 645 -13.41 26.94 -29.44
N LYS A 646 -14.46 27.15 -30.26
CA LYS A 646 -14.74 26.31 -31.43
C LYS A 646 -13.61 26.36 -32.45
N THR A 647 -13.05 27.54 -32.69
CA THR A 647 -11.93 27.71 -33.62
C THR A 647 -10.70 26.94 -33.15
N LEU A 648 -10.34 27.05 -31.87
CA LEU A 648 -9.22 26.30 -31.27
C LEU A 648 -9.39 24.78 -31.38
N LEU A 649 -10.58 24.25 -31.06
CA LEU A 649 -10.87 22.82 -31.18
C LEU A 649 -10.82 22.34 -32.64
N ASN A 650 -11.38 23.12 -33.56
CA ASN A 650 -11.35 22.81 -34.99
C ASN A 650 -9.93 22.83 -35.54
N ASP A 651 -9.09 23.80 -35.16
CA ASP A 651 -7.70 23.89 -35.60
C ASP A 651 -6.87 22.72 -35.06
N LEU A 652 -7.07 22.37 -33.79
CA LEU A 652 -6.43 21.21 -33.16
C LEU A 652 -6.74 19.91 -33.91
N LEU A 653 -8.02 19.66 -34.22
CA LEU A 653 -8.46 18.43 -34.87
C LEU A 653 -8.17 18.43 -36.37
N ASN A 654 -8.24 19.59 -37.04
CA ASN A 654 -7.79 19.71 -38.43
C ASN A 654 -6.30 19.33 -38.55
N ASN A 655 -5.45 19.79 -37.62
CA ASN A 655 -4.03 19.44 -37.62
C ASN A 655 -3.76 17.97 -37.27
N LEU A 656 -4.64 17.34 -36.48
CA LEU A 656 -4.55 15.91 -36.19
C LEU A 656 -4.92 15.09 -37.45
N TYR A 657 -6.03 15.42 -38.10
CA TYR A 657 -6.58 14.59 -39.19
C TYR A 657 -6.03 14.90 -40.59
N ARG A 658 -5.60 16.15 -40.88
CA ARG A 658 -4.97 16.54 -42.17
C ARG A 658 -3.48 16.29 -42.15
#